data_AF-A0A1N7F8M4-F1
#
_entry.id   AF-A0A1N7F8M4-F1
#
_cell.length_a   1.000
_cell.length_b   1.000
_cell.length_c   1.000
_cell.angle_alpha   90.00
_cell.angle_beta   90.00
_cell.angle_gamma   90.00
#
_symmetry.space_group_name_H-M   'P 1'
#
loop_
_entity.id
_entity.type
_entity.pdbx_description
1 polymer ?
#
loop_
_entity_poly.entity_id
_entity_poly.type
_entity_poly.pdbx_seq_one_letter_code
_entity_poly.pdbx_strand_id
1 'polypeptide(L)'
;MLLTASTSHGARTRRRVSWIATAAVGASLVLSGAATAPAALADTTATLSGVILGVGADESQRNVSWYSSADTAQTVQVAPTSTLVNGQFPATATTFSASGAANTSTTGFNRHTTITGLAENTAYSYRVGSDGNWSTTYSFTTQSFEGDYDFLFFGDPQIGSSGNIPKDQAGWVDTMNVALNANPNAELLVSGGDQVDAANNEDQWNAFLAPDQLRQYPWAATIGNHDVGGTSYEQHFFTPNTDRSAAYYRKGASSIGTESGGDYWFIYKDTLFIDLNSNSYATSQGGGGDDAHVAYVTDVVNKHGAQAKYTVLVYHHAIYSPADHAKDGDNKVRRVDFPTTFSKLGVDLVLQGHDHSYSRSYEIKNGAKANADEQPGQDEVFEGPGGVVYVTANSASGSKYYDITTPDNSGTSGAGNGADPLNPANYWYNSVQNQEHVRTYVKVQVQKDQLVVQNIRSGDCAAPNAAVELGKVLWCGPENGTQPAEAIGSIQDEVKIHPNHGDGQDIQVDVPTTAPGEFGWTINGHNGLVDLGTAEEKNLQYFEATGEINPITVTDTRASKAAWSISASVGDFVDGQKTFEAKYLGWTPKVVTPGAGAVAGAAVGSGYDGGDGLSTSRSLSSAPLGHDRGAGVVGADLDLKIPNTIDKGSYRATLTLTALAG
;
A
#
# COMPACT_ATOMS: atom_id res chain seq x y z
N MET A 1 -11.00 -24.00 66.13
CA MET A 1 -11.11 -24.90 67.29
C MET A 1 -10.69 -26.29 66.79
N LEU A 2 -9.59 -26.89 67.31
CA LEU A 2 -9.11 -28.30 67.20
C LEU A 2 -9.41 -29.12 65.91
N LEU A 3 -8.56 -29.90 65.23
CA LEU A 3 -7.15 -30.38 65.30
C LEU A 3 -6.79 -30.77 63.81
N THR A 4 -5.65 -31.33 63.39
CA THR A 4 -4.44 -31.94 64.00
C THR A 4 -3.23 -31.68 63.10
N ALA A 5 -2.01 -32.10 63.47
CA ALA A 5 -0.84 -32.17 62.58
C ALA A 5 -0.33 -33.61 62.43
N SER A 6 0.46 -33.87 61.39
CA SER A 6 1.36 -35.03 61.31
C SER A 6 2.61 -34.68 60.50
N THR A 7 3.78 -35.03 61.02
CA THR A 7 5.10 -34.79 60.41
C THR A 7 5.94 -36.05 60.53
N SER A 8 6.75 -36.37 59.51
CA SER A 8 7.97 -37.16 59.69
C SER A 8 8.96 -36.90 58.55
N HIS A 9 10.25 -36.86 58.90
CA HIS A 9 11.36 -36.63 57.98
C HIS A 9 11.98 -37.96 57.51
N GLY A 10 12.58 -37.96 56.31
CA GLY A 10 13.52 -38.99 55.84
C GLY A 10 14.60 -38.34 54.97
N ALA A 11 15.88 -38.67 55.16
CA ALA A 11 16.99 -37.81 54.73
C ALA A 11 17.91 -38.40 53.65
N ARG A 12 18.35 -37.51 52.74
CA ARG A 12 19.66 -37.39 52.06
C ARG A 12 20.40 -38.67 51.62
N THR A 13 20.81 -38.68 50.34
CA THR A 13 22.24 -38.86 50.01
C THR A 13 22.63 -38.16 48.71
N ARG A 14 23.76 -37.43 48.72
CA ARG A 14 24.44 -36.89 47.53
C ARG A 14 25.67 -37.75 47.23
N ARG A 15 26.01 -37.96 45.96
CA ARG A 15 27.41 -38.17 45.52
C ARG A 15 27.69 -37.50 44.18
N ARG A 16 28.71 -36.64 44.16
CA ARG A 16 29.46 -36.22 42.96
C ARG A 16 30.73 -37.07 42.89
N VAL A 17 31.17 -37.45 41.70
CA VAL A 17 32.59 -37.62 41.35
C VAL A 17 32.77 -37.20 39.88
N SER A 18 33.86 -36.51 39.58
CA SER A 18 34.31 -36.15 38.22
C SER A 18 35.73 -36.69 38.01
N TRP A 19 36.19 -36.76 36.74
CA TRP A 19 37.50 -36.30 36.21
C TRP A 19 38.19 -37.22 35.18
N ILE A 20 38.79 -36.57 34.16
CA ILE A 20 39.94 -37.00 33.31
C ILE A 20 39.69 -38.09 32.23
N ALA A 21 40.40 -38.15 31.08
CA ALA A 21 40.70 -37.16 30.02
C ALA A 21 41.37 -37.87 28.80
N THR A 22 41.05 -37.40 27.59
CA THR A 22 41.84 -37.34 26.32
C THR A 22 42.88 -38.43 25.94
N ALA A 23 42.70 -39.03 24.75
CA ALA A 23 43.79 -39.36 23.80
C ALA A 23 43.24 -39.43 22.35
N ALA A 24 44.06 -39.15 21.34
CA ALA A 24 43.70 -39.08 19.91
C ALA A 24 44.70 -39.86 19.03
N VAL A 25 44.54 -39.78 17.69
CA VAL A 25 45.30 -40.47 16.60
C VAL A 25 44.85 -41.92 16.34
N GLY A 26 44.64 -42.40 15.10
CA GLY A 26 44.60 -41.70 13.80
C GLY A 26 44.63 -42.65 12.59
N ALA A 27 44.00 -42.22 11.48
CA ALA A 27 44.13 -42.68 10.09
C ALA A 27 44.00 -44.18 9.71
N SER A 28 43.07 -44.49 8.79
CA SER A 28 43.36 -45.21 7.52
C SER A 28 42.20 -45.06 6.54
N LEU A 29 42.48 -44.61 5.31
CA LEU A 29 41.51 -44.50 4.22
C LEU A 29 41.31 -45.86 3.55
N VAL A 30 40.08 -46.14 3.12
CA VAL A 30 39.80 -47.07 2.01
C VAL A 30 38.87 -46.35 1.04
N LEU A 31 39.41 -45.88 -0.09
CA LEU A 31 38.59 -45.45 -1.22
C LEU A 31 38.03 -46.70 -1.92
N SER A 32 36.72 -46.88 -1.86
CA SER A 32 35.98 -47.68 -2.85
C SER A 32 35.13 -46.73 -3.69
N GLY A 33 35.48 -46.60 -4.96
CA GLY A 33 34.77 -45.75 -5.90
C GLY A 33 33.42 -46.35 -6.28
N ALA A 34 32.34 -45.86 -5.67
CA ALA A 34 31.01 -45.94 -6.24
C ALA A 34 30.80 -44.71 -7.13
N ALA A 35 30.70 -44.90 -8.44
CA ALA A 35 30.26 -43.85 -9.34
C ALA A 35 28.76 -43.60 -9.08
N THR A 36 28.44 -42.74 -8.13
CA THR A 36 27.10 -42.15 -8.04
C THR A 36 26.93 -41.28 -9.28
N ALA A 37 26.24 -41.82 -10.30
CA ALA A 37 25.57 -40.95 -11.25
C ALA A 37 24.75 -39.94 -10.44
N PRO A 38 24.78 -38.64 -10.75
CA PRO A 38 23.85 -37.72 -10.13
C PRO A 38 22.45 -38.27 -10.45
N ALA A 39 21.69 -38.59 -9.40
CA ALA A 39 20.26 -38.74 -9.59
C ALA A 39 19.80 -37.40 -10.14
N ALA A 40 19.39 -37.39 -11.41
CA ALA A 40 18.69 -36.25 -11.94
C ALA A 40 17.46 -36.12 -11.06
N LEU A 41 17.47 -35.13 -10.17
CA LEU A 41 16.26 -34.62 -9.58
C LEU A 41 15.41 -34.25 -10.79
N ALA A 42 14.33 -35.01 -11.01
CA ALA A 42 13.31 -34.56 -11.93
C ALA A 42 12.83 -33.23 -11.34
N ASP A 43 13.00 -32.13 -12.07
CA ASP A 43 12.41 -30.85 -11.70
C ASP A 43 10.91 -31.06 -11.63
N THR A 44 10.39 -31.32 -10.43
CA THR A 44 8.96 -31.45 -10.19
C THR A 44 8.38 -30.06 -10.29
N THR A 45 7.97 -29.69 -11.50
CA THR A 45 7.27 -28.45 -11.83
C THR A 45 6.13 -28.27 -10.83
N ALA A 46 6.30 -27.34 -9.90
CA ALA A 46 5.35 -27.12 -8.83
C ALA A 46 4.16 -26.35 -9.38
N THR A 47 2.94 -26.85 -9.15
CA THR A 47 1.73 -26.05 -9.39
C THR A 47 1.65 -24.99 -8.31
N LEU A 48 1.48 -23.73 -8.72
CA LEU A 48 1.38 -22.57 -7.84
C LEU A 48 -0.06 -22.05 -7.88
N SER A 49 -0.66 -21.83 -6.72
CA SER A 49 -2.07 -21.43 -6.57
C SER A 49 -2.27 -20.54 -5.35
N GLY A 50 -3.47 -20.01 -5.15
CA GLY A 50 -3.80 -19.21 -3.95
C GLY A 50 -2.97 -17.93 -3.79
N VAL A 51 -2.41 -17.38 -4.88
CA VAL A 51 -1.58 -16.17 -4.79
C VAL A 51 -2.43 -15.00 -4.32
N ILE A 52 -1.99 -14.33 -3.25
CA ILE A 52 -2.59 -13.11 -2.70
C ILE A 52 -1.50 -12.08 -2.33
N LEU A 53 -1.83 -10.80 -2.51
CA LEU A 53 -1.07 -9.64 -2.07
C LEU A 53 -1.65 -9.13 -0.74
N GLY A 54 -0.85 -9.13 0.32
CA GLY A 54 -1.23 -8.64 1.65
C GLY A 54 -0.53 -7.33 2.03
N VAL A 55 -1.03 -6.67 3.07
CA VAL A 55 -0.35 -5.52 3.67
C VAL A 55 1.06 -5.87 4.17
N GLY A 56 1.99 -4.93 4.01
CA GLY A 56 3.28 -4.95 4.71
C GLY A 56 3.20 -4.20 6.05
N ALA A 57 4.32 -4.02 6.74
CA ALA A 57 4.34 -3.23 7.98
C ALA A 57 4.17 -1.71 7.74
N ASP A 58 4.45 -1.26 6.50
CA ASP A 58 4.36 0.10 6.00
C ASP A 58 4.10 0.09 4.46
N GLU A 59 3.92 1.26 3.85
CA GLU A 59 3.60 1.44 2.42
C GLU A 59 4.73 1.00 1.49
N SER A 60 5.98 1.01 1.96
CA SER A 60 7.16 0.53 1.23
C SER A 60 7.26 -0.99 1.19
N GLN A 61 6.33 -1.69 1.84
CA GLN A 61 6.29 -3.14 1.97
C GLN A 61 4.99 -3.76 1.45
N ARG A 62 5.07 -4.98 0.93
CA ARG A 62 3.90 -5.82 0.60
C ARG A 62 4.19 -7.27 0.95
N ASN A 63 3.27 -7.94 1.63
CA ASN A 63 3.37 -9.38 1.83
C ASN A 63 2.80 -10.10 0.60
N VAL A 64 3.38 -11.24 0.23
CA VAL A 64 2.83 -12.11 -0.81
C VAL A 64 2.79 -13.53 -0.27
N SER A 65 1.64 -14.18 -0.35
CA SER A 65 1.43 -15.57 0.07
C SER A 65 0.86 -16.42 -1.07
N TRP A 66 1.21 -17.71 -1.12
CA TRP A 66 0.73 -18.67 -2.12
C TRP A 66 0.90 -20.12 -1.67
N TYR A 67 0.22 -21.04 -2.34
CA TYR A 67 0.42 -22.49 -2.22
C TYR A 67 1.29 -23.03 -3.35
N SER A 68 2.08 -24.07 -3.02
CA SER A 68 2.93 -24.83 -3.92
C SER A 68 2.66 -26.33 -3.77
N SER A 69 2.56 -27.06 -4.88
CA SER A 69 2.39 -28.52 -4.86
C SER A 69 3.68 -29.29 -4.50
N ALA A 70 4.83 -28.62 -4.38
CA ALA A 70 6.13 -29.26 -4.08
C ALA A 70 7.00 -28.40 -3.16
N ASP A 71 7.86 -29.06 -2.37
CA ASP A 71 8.77 -28.42 -1.42
C ASP A 71 10.06 -27.94 -2.09
N THR A 72 9.94 -26.97 -2.98
CA THR A 72 11.09 -26.34 -3.64
C THR A 72 11.42 -24.98 -3.03
N ALA A 73 12.68 -24.56 -3.19
CA ALA A 73 13.08 -23.19 -2.94
C ALA A 73 12.40 -22.29 -3.98
N GLN A 74 11.69 -21.27 -3.50
CA GLN A 74 10.90 -20.36 -4.32
C GLN A 74 11.15 -18.92 -3.87
N THR A 75 10.78 -17.99 -4.73
CA THR A 75 11.01 -16.56 -4.56
C THR A 75 9.84 -15.76 -5.12
N VAL A 76 9.76 -14.49 -4.74
CA VAL A 76 9.02 -13.46 -5.48
C VAL A 76 10.01 -12.62 -6.25
N GLN A 77 9.84 -12.52 -7.57
CA GLN A 77 10.57 -11.59 -8.41
C GLN A 77 9.68 -10.38 -8.70
N VAL A 78 10.20 -9.17 -8.48
CA VAL A 78 9.49 -7.91 -8.64
C VAL A 78 10.36 -6.87 -9.35
N ALA A 79 9.75 -6.06 -10.22
CA ALA A 79 10.40 -4.93 -10.89
C ALA A 79 9.37 -3.83 -11.18
N PRO A 80 9.80 -2.55 -11.31
CA PRO A 80 8.90 -1.50 -11.81
C PRO A 80 8.39 -1.89 -13.20
N THR A 81 7.08 -1.81 -13.42
CA THR A 81 6.40 -2.28 -14.65
C THR A 81 6.98 -1.64 -15.90
N SER A 82 7.45 -0.38 -15.81
CA SER A 82 8.14 0.35 -16.88
C SER A 82 9.47 -0.26 -17.35
N THR A 83 10.04 -1.20 -16.58
CA THR A 83 11.30 -1.90 -16.93
C THR A 83 11.09 -3.24 -17.62
N LEU A 84 9.85 -3.74 -17.71
CA LEU A 84 9.53 -4.98 -18.41
C LEU A 84 9.52 -4.75 -19.92
N VAL A 85 10.14 -5.66 -20.68
CA VAL A 85 10.16 -5.63 -22.15
C VAL A 85 9.42 -6.85 -22.68
N ASN A 86 8.31 -6.65 -23.39
CA ASN A 86 7.43 -7.72 -23.88
C ASN A 86 7.01 -8.72 -22.75
N GLY A 87 6.71 -8.19 -21.56
CA GLY A 87 6.35 -8.99 -20.38
C GLY A 87 7.52 -9.74 -19.72
N GLN A 88 8.75 -9.58 -20.19
CA GLN A 88 9.93 -10.18 -19.57
C GLN A 88 10.52 -9.24 -18.52
N PHE A 89 10.82 -9.81 -17.35
CA PHE A 89 11.50 -9.13 -16.25
C PHE A 89 12.97 -8.84 -16.62
N PRO A 90 13.53 -7.69 -16.24
CA PRO A 90 14.94 -7.39 -16.46
C PRO A 90 15.84 -8.26 -15.56
N ALA A 91 17.10 -8.44 -15.95
CA ALA A 91 18.10 -9.12 -15.12
C ALA A 91 18.40 -8.39 -13.79
N THR A 92 17.96 -7.14 -13.65
CA THR A 92 18.05 -6.32 -12.44
C THR A 92 16.78 -6.39 -11.57
N ALA A 93 15.82 -7.28 -11.87
CA ALA A 93 14.62 -7.44 -11.06
C ALA A 93 14.97 -7.94 -9.65
N THR A 94 14.44 -7.26 -8.63
CA THR A 94 14.67 -7.62 -7.23
C THR A 94 13.98 -8.95 -6.92
N THR A 95 14.63 -9.79 -6.13
CA THR A 95 14.16 -11.13 -5.79
C THR A 95 14.16 -11.34 -4.28
N PHE A 96 13.02 -11.76 -3.73
CA PHE A 96 12.81 -12.00 -2.29
C PHE A 96 12.60 -13.50 -2.06
N SER A 97 13.36 -14.10 -1.14
CA SER A 97 13.27 -15.54 -0.86
C SER A 97 12.00 -15.87 -0.08
N ALA A 98 11.30 -16.94 -0.49
CA ALA A 98 10.13 -17.42 0.21
C ALA A 98 10.50 -18.22 1.47
N SER A 99 9.74 -18.04 2.54
CA SER A 99 9.65 -18.96 3.67
C SER A 99 8.32 -19.71 3.61
N GLY A 100 8.17 -20.78 4.39
CA GLY A 100 6.91 -21.54 4.49
C GLY A 100 7.11 -22.96 4.99
N ALA A 101 6.03 -23.73 5.06
CA ALA A 101 6.01 -25.09 5.56
C ALA A 101 5.08 -26.00 4.74
N ALA A 102 5.04 -27.29 5.08
CA ALA A 102 3.97 -28.17 4.61
C ALA A 102 2.63 -27.70 5.16
N ASN A 103 1.57 -27.79 4.36
CA ASN A 103 0.21 -27.51 4.81
C ASN A 103 -0.27 -28.59 5.77
N THR A 104 -1.12 -28.20 6.73
CA THR A 104 -1.67 -29.10 7.76
C THR A 104 -3.18 -29.32 7.63
N SER A 105 -3.89 -28.39 6.98
CA SER A 105 -5.30 -28.51 6.60
C SER A 105 -5.49 -29.23 5.27
N THR A 106 -4.50 -29.14 4.36
CA THR A 106 -4.53 -29.67 3.00
C THR A 106 -3.15 -30.22 2.59
N THR A 107 -3.02 -30.73 1.36
CA THR A 107 -1.75 -31.20 0.80
C THR A 107 -0.95 -30.07 0.17
N GLY A 108 0.37 -30.28 -0.01
CA GLY A 108 1.26 -29.27 -0.55
C GLY A 108 1.89 -28.40 0.55
N PHE A 109 2.29 -27.20 0.17
CA PHE A 109 3.13 -26.32 0.98
C PHE A 109 2.69 -24.87 0.83
N ASN A 110 2.58 -24.15 1.93
CA ASN A 110 2.45 -22.70 1.94
C ASN A 110 3.81 -22.06 1.68
N ARG A 111 3.75 -20.85 1.13
CA ARG A 111 4.90 -19.99 0.86
C ARG A 111 4.48 -18.55 1.09
N HIS A 112 5.37 -17.77 1.68
CA HIS A 112 5.19 -16.35 1.86
C HIS A 112 6.53 -15.60 1.84
N THR A 113 6.49 -14.31 1.51
CA THR A 113 7.60 -13.37 1.70
C THR A 113 7.09 -11.95 1.85
N THR A 114 7.95 -11.06 2.35
CA THR A 114 7.71 -9.61 2.35
C THR A 114 8.60 -8.99 1.27
N ILE A 115 7.97 -8.33 0.29
CA ILE A 115 8.63 -7.39 -0.61
C ILE A 115 8.90 -6.12 0.20
N THR A 116 10.11 -5.57 0.15
CA THR A 116 10.50 -4.35 0.86
C THR A 116 11.21 -3.35 -0.07
N GLY A 117 11.30 -2.08 0.35
CA GLY A 117 12.01 -1.05 -0.40
C GLY A 117 11.28 -0.64 -1.69
N LEU A 118 9.96 -0.74 -1.70
CA LEU A 118 9.13 -0.16 -2.75
C LEU A 118 9.26 1.37 -2.71
N ALA A 119 9.38 1.99 -3.88
CA ALA A 119 9.27 3.43 -4.03
C ALA A 119 7.79 3.84 -4.10
N GLU A 120 7.49 5.05 -3.67
CA GLU A 120 6.17 5.68 -3.88
C GLU A 120 5.84 5.85 -5.38
N ASN A 121 4.56 6.08 -5.68
CA ASN A 121 4.05 6.47 -7.00
C ASN A 121 4.51 5.54 -8.15
N THR A 122 4.70 4.25 -7.88
CA THR A 122 5.36 3.30 -8.79
C THR A 122 4.49 2.07 -9.05
N ALA A 123 4.18 1.83 -10.33
CA ALA A 123 3.59 0.57 -10.76
C ALA A 123 4.67 -0.53 -10.77
N TYR A 124 4.39 -1.65 -10.11
CA TYR A 124 5.22 -2.83 -10.03
C TYR A 124 4.57 -4.03 -10.71
N SER A 125 5.39 -4.86 -11.35
CA SER A 125 5.02 -6.19 -11.82
C SER A 125 5.74 -7.22 -10.95
N TYR A 126 5.05 -8.28 -10.55
CA TYR A 126 5.63 -9.36 -9.74
C TYR A 126 5.15 -10.75 -10.17
N ARG A 127 5.94 -11.76 -9.83
CA ARG A 127 5.61 -13.18 -10.03
C ARG A 127 6.25 -14.05 -8.96
N VAL A 128 5.62 -15.18 -8.65
CA VAL A 128 6.06 -16.11 -7.60
C VAL A 128 6.50 -17.44 -8.22
N GLY A 129 7.44 -18.14 -7.59
CA GLY A 129 7.92 -19.44 -8.05
C GLY A 129 9.45 -19.55 -8.11
N SER A 130 9.97 -20.21 -9.15
CA SER A 130 11.39 -20.44 -9.37
C SER A 130 11.76 -20.35 -10.85
N ASP A 131 13.06 -20.31 -11.16
CA ASP A 131 13.51 -20.39 -12.56
C ASP A 131 12.91 -21.60 -13.28
N GLY A 132 12.42 -21.37 -14.50
CA GLY A 132 11.69 -22.36 -15.30
C GLY A 132 10.26 -22.67 -14.84
N ASN A 133 9.82 -22.22 -13.66
CA ASN A 133 8.49 -22.48 -13.10
C ASN A 133 7.94 -21.27 -12.33
N TRP A 134 7.47 -20.28 -13.08
CA TRP A 134 6.86 -19.06 -12.55
C TRP A 134 5.33 -19.10 -12.64
N SER A 135 4.66 -18.41 -11.72
CA SER A 135 3.25 -18.05 -11.85
C SER A 135 3.01 -17.17 -13.08
N THR A 136 1.73 -16.87 -13.38
CA THR A 136 1.42 -15.67 -14.17
C THR A 136 2.02 -14.43 -13.52
N THR A 137 2.22 -13.38 -14.31
CA THR A 137 2.67 -12.08 -13.80
C THR A 137 1.46 -11.29 -13.30
N TYR A 138 1.57 -10.77 -12.09
CA TYR A 138 0.60 -9.88 -11.44
C TYR A 138 1.21 -8.47 -11.34
N SER A 139 0.40 -7.49 -10.95
CA SER A 139 0.86 -6.10 -10.82
C SER A 139 0.09 -5.34 -9.74
N PHE A 140 0.79 -4.49 -9.01
CA PHE A 140 0.21 -3.53 -8.06
C PHE A 140 0.86 -2.16 -8.25
N THR A 141 0.27 -1.12 -7.66
CA THR A 141 0.82 0.24 -7.71
C THR A 141 0.93 0.79 -6.29
N THR A 142 2.09 1.35 -5.96
CA THR A 142 2.25 2.22 -4.78
C THR A 142 1.80 3.64 -5.13
N GLN A 143 1.11 4.30 -4.21
CA GLN A 143 0.80 5.73 -4.31
C GLN A 143 1.90 6.55 -3.60
N SER A 144 1.64 7.85 -3.38
CA SER A 144 2.34 8.67 -2.39
C SER A 144 2.35 7.95 -1.03
N PHE A 145 3.48 7.97 -0.32
CA PHE A 145 3.57 7.43 1.05
C PHE A 145 3.11 8.45 2.12
N GLU A 146 2.59 9.61 1.70
CA GLU A 146 2.03 10.62 2.58
C GLU A 146 0.69 11.15 2.02
N GLY A 147 -0.14 11.70 2.91
CA GLY A 147 -1.39 12.39 2.57
C GLY A 147 -2.58 11.48 2.31
N ASP A 148 -3.75 12.12 2.18
CA ASP A 148 -5.09 11.54 2.15
C ASP A 148 -5.20 10.27 1.29
N TYR A 149 -5.95 9.28 1.76
CA TYR A 149 -6.17 8.02 1.04
C TYR A 149 -7.52 7.37 1.36
N ASP A 150 -7.99 6.52 0.45
CA ASP A 150 -9.18 5.71 0.64
C ASP A 150 -8.79 4.25 0.94
N PHE A 151 -9.51 3.58 1.84
CA PHE A 151 -9.52 2.11 1.93
C PHE A 151 -10.95 1.56 1.90
N LEU A 152 -11.08 0.29 1.49
CA LEU A 152 -12.35 -0.40 1.36
C LEU A 152 -12.43 -1.55 2.37
N PHE A 153 -13.51 -1.60 3.15
CA PHE A 153 -13.76 -2.60 4.18
C PHE A 153 -14.94 -3.50 3.80
N PHE A 154 -14.77 -4.82 3.91
CA PHE A 154 -15.72 -5.82 3.44
C PHE A 154 -16.11 -6.80 4.56
N GLY A 155 -17.37 -6.77 4.98
CA GLY A 155 -17.94 -7.75 5.91
C GLY A 155 -18.21 -9.09 5.22
N ASP A 156 -17.86 -10.18 5.90
CA ASP A 156 -18.41 -11.52 5.73
C ASP A 156 -18.71 -11.96 4.28
N PRO A 157 -17.68 -12.12 3.41
CA PRO A 157 -17.83 -12.87 2.16
C PRO A 157 -18.33 -14.30 2.42
N GLN A 158 -17.93 -14.92 3.54
CA GLN A 158 -18.32 -16.22 4.07
C GLN A 158 -18.67 -17.23 2.98
N ILE A 159 -17.71 -17.50 2.09
CA ILE A 159 -17.94 -18.29 0.89
C ILE A 159 -18.35 -19.72 1.29
N GLY A 160 -19.54 -20.14 0.86
CA GLY A 160 -20.17 -21.41 1.22
C GLY A 160 -21.44 -21.27 2.05
N SER A 161 -21.66 -20.15 2.74
CA SER A 161 -22.75 -20.00 3.74
C SER A 161 -24.16 -20.13 3.12
N SER A 162 -24.34 -19.78 1.84
CA SER A 162 -25.62 -19.99 1.15
C SER A 162 -25.92 -21.48 0.87
N GLY A 163 -24.89 -22.32 0.94
CA GLY A 163 -24.89 -23.69 0.44
C GLY A 163 -24.55 -23.80 -1.06
N ASN A 164 -24.08 -22.72 -1.70
CA ASN A 164 -23.75 -22.69 -3.13
C ASN A 164 -22.49 -21.85 -3.42
N ILE A 165 -21.32 -22.48 -3.29
CA ILE A 165 -20.01 -21.84 -3.51
C ILE A 165 -19.93 -21.02 -4.82
N PRO A 166 -20.40 -21.50 -5.99
CA PRO A 166 -20.36 -20.70 -7.22
C PRO A 166 -21.20 -19.41 -7.20
N LYS A 167 -22.32 -19.37 -6.47
CA LYS A 167 -23.13 -18.16 -6.31
C LYS A 167 -22.49 -17.17 -5.35
N ASP A 168 -21.95 -17.67 -4.24
CA ASP A 168 -21.22 -16.85 -3.25
C ASP A 168 -19.98 -16.22 -3.91
N GLN A 169 -19.24 -17.01 -4.70
CA GLN A 169 -18.13 -16.54 -5.52
C GLN A 169 -18.57 -15.45 -6.50
N ALA A 170 -19.69 -15.64 -7.20
CA ALA A 170 -20.19 -14.66 -8.16
C ALA A 170 -20.54 -13.32 -7.48
N GLY A 171 -21.20 -13.36 -6.31
CA GLY A 171 -21.51 -12.17 -5.52
C GLY A 171 -20.26 -11.46 -4.99
N TRP A 172 -19.25 -12.21 -4.54
CA TRP A 172 -17.99 -11.65 -4.07
C TRP A 172 -17.16 -11.01 -5.20
N VAL A 173 -16.99 -11.71 -6.33
CA VAL A 173 -16.31 -11.18 -7.52
C VAL A 173 -17.00 -9.93 -8.04
N ASP A 174 -18.33 -9.92 -8.10
CA ASP A 174 -19.09 -8.76 -8.53
C ASP A 174 -18.95 -7.57 -7.56
N THR A 175 -18.98 -7.80 -6.24
CA THR A 175 -18.72 -6.75 -5.25
C THR A 175 -17.31 -6.15 -5.40
N MET A 176 -16.28 -6.98 -5.57
CA MET A 176 -14.91 -6.53 -5.82
C MET A 176 -14.78 -5.73 -7.12
N ASN A 177 -15.51 -6.12 -8.16
CA ASN A 177 -15.57 -5.36 -9.42
C ASN A 177 -16.25 -4.00 -9.21
N VAL A 178 -17.43 -3.96 -8.61
CA VAL A 178 -18.19 -2.71 -8.38
C VAL A 178 -17.40 -1.74 -7.50
N ALA A 179 -16.89 -2.22 -6.36
CA ALA A 179 -16.24 -1.37 -5.36
C ALA A 179 -14.96 -0.72 -5.91
N LEU A 180 -14.13 -1.46 -6.65
CA LEU A 180 -12.86 -0.96 -7.19
C LEU A 180 -13.00 -0.27 -8.56
N ASN A 181 -14.05 -0.54 -9.34
CA ASN A 181 -14.39 0.31 -10.49
C ASN A 181 -14.85 1.71 -10.04
N ALA A 182 -15.56 1.80 -8.91
CA ALA A 182 -15.97 3.07 -8.32
C ALA A 182 -14.82 3.77 -7.58
N ASN A 183 -13.89 3.01 -6.99
CA ASN A 183 -12.78 3.53 -6.17
C ASN A 183 -11.42 3.00 -6.66
N PRO A 184 -10.98 3.32 -7.89
CA PRO A 184 -9.76 2.77 -8.48
C PRO A 184 -8.47 3.17 -7.73
N ASN A 185 -8.54 4.26 -6.96
CA ASN A 185 -7.45 4.81 -6.17
C ASN A 185 -7.44 4.33 -4.71
N ALA A 186 -8.33 3.41 -4.30
CA ALA A 186 -8.26 2.82 -2.97
C ALA A 186 -6.91 2.15 -2.75
N GLU A 187 -6.27 2.37 -1.61
CA GLU A 187 -4.90 1.92 -1.36
C GLU A 187 -4.84 0.58 -0.62
N LEU A 188 -5.86 0.27 0.19
CA LEU A 188 -5.97 -0.95 0.97
C LEU A 188 -7.36 -1.60 0.82
N LEU A 189 -7.40 -2.93 0.92
CA LEU A 189 -8.62 -3.71 1.13
C LEU A 189 -8.55 -4.34 2.53
N VAL A 190 -9.59 -4.15 3.33
CA VAL A 190 -9.64 -4.57 4.74
C VAL A 190 -10.79 -5.57 4.93
N SER A 191 -10.50 -6.68 5.59
CA SER A 191 -11.45 -7.76 5.89
C SER A 191 -12.25 -7.49 7.15
N GLY A 192 -13.54 -7.82 7.18
CA GLY A 192 -14.32 -7.95 8.42
C GLY A 192 -14.21 -9.33 9.09
N GLY A 193 -13.46 -10.27 8.50
CA GLY A 193 -13.45 -11.69 8.88
C GLY A 193 -14.36 -12.55 8.01
N ASP A 194 -14.41 -13.85 8.32
CA ASP A 194 -15.18 -14.89 7.64
C ASP A 194 -15.01 -14.85 6.12
N GLN A 195 -13.81 -15.18 5.64
CA GLN A 195 -13.57 -15.32 4.21
C GLN A 195 -14.28 -16.56 3.64
N VAL A 196 -14.30 -17.64 4.42
CA VAL A 196 -14.92 -18.92 4.07
C VAL A 196 -15.91 -19.38 5.15
N ASP A 197 -16.87 -20.22 4.78
CA ASP A 197 -17.84 -20.79 5.74
C ASP A 197 -17.29 -21.98 6.54
N ALA A 198 -16.23 -22.64 6.07
CA ALA A 198 -15.58 -23.76 6.74
C ALA A 198 -14.07 -23.68 6.61
N ALA A 199 -13.40 -23.31 7.71
CA ALA A 199 -11.95 -23.04 7.85
C ALA A 199 -11.00 -23.79 6.90
N ASN A 200 -11.11 -25.12 6.75
CA ASN A 200 -10.19 -25.94 5.95
C ASN A 200 -10.75 -26.36 4.57
N ASN A 201 -11.85 -25.76 4.10
CA ASN A 201 -12.45 -26.08 2.82
C ASN A 201 -11.78 -25.31 1.67
N GLU A 202 -10.80 -25.92 1.02
CA GLU A 202 -10.03 -25.28 -0.05
C GLU A 202 -10.88 -24.92 -1.29
N ASP A 203 -12.03 -25.54 -1.53
CA ASP A 203 -12.94 -25.09 -2.61
C ASP A 203 -13.56 -23.72 -2.29
N GLN A 204 -13.83 -23.43 -1.01
CA GLN A 204 -14.28 -22.11 -0.57
C GLN A 204 -13.14 -21.09 -0.62
N TRP A 205 -11.92 -21.47 -0.22
CA TRP A 205 -10.74 -20.60 -0.36
C TRP A 205 -10.42 -20.26 -1.82
N ASN A 206 -10.47 -21.24 -2.73
CA ASN A 206 -10.29 -21.01 -4.16
C ASN A 206 -11.33 -20.03 -4.73
N ALA A 207 -12.57 -20.11 -4.25
CA ALA A 207 -13.66 -19.21 -4.62
C ALA A 207 -13.53 -17.80 -3.99
N PHE A 208 -13.12 -17.71 -2.72
CA PHE A 208 -12.78 -16.42 -2.09
C PHE A 208 -11.62 -15.72 -2.81
N LEU A 209 -10.59 -16.47 -3.20
CA LEU A 209 -9.44 -16.00 -3.96
C LEU A 209 -9.70 -15.87 -5.47
N ALA A 210 -10.95 -15.95 -5.94
CA ALA A 210 -11.27 -15.78 -7.36
C ALA A 210 -11.00 -14.36 -7.92
N PRO A 211 -11.28 -13.24 -7.21
CA PRO A 211 -11.02 -11.89 -7.72
C PRO A 211 -9.54 -11.61 -7.94
N ASP A 212 -9.16 -11.14 -9.14
CA ASP A 212 -7.78 -10.78 -9.45
C ASP A 212 -7.29 -9.55 -8.69
N GLN A 213 -8.21 -8.72 -8.21
CA GLN A 213 -7.93 -7.56 -7.36
C GLN A 213 -7.17 -7.92 -6.07
N LEU A 214 -7.34 -9.15 -5.56
CA LEU A 214 -6.57 -9.69 -4.43
C LEU A 214 -5.07 -9.95 -4.77
N ARG A 215 -4.65 -9.76 -6.03
CA ARG A 215 -3.23 -9.69 -6.44
C ARG A 215 -2.77 -8.29 -6.85
N GLN A 216 -3.65 -7.30 -6.75
CA GLN A 216 -3.41 -5.93 -7.23
C GLN A 216 -3.45 -4.90 -6.09
N TYR A 217 -4.30 -5.13 -5.09
CA TYR A 217 -4.44 -4.31 -3.90
C TYR A 217 -4.07 -5.14 -2.66
N PRO A 218 -3.38 -4.56 -1.66
CA PRO A 218 -3.02 -5.28 -0.44
C PRO A 218 -4.25 -5.58 0.42
N TRP A 219 -4.41 -6.85 0.78
CA TRP A 219 -5.42 -7.34 1.70
C TRP A 219 -4.91 -7.32 3.15
N ALA A 220 -5.63 -6.62 4.03
CA ALA A 220 -5.50 -6.73 5.48
C ALA A 220 -6.52 -7.77 5.97
N ALA A 221 -6.02 -8.95 6.33
CA ALA A 221 -6.85 -10.09 6.74
C ALA A 221 -7.12 -10.05 8.24
N THR A 222 -8.39 -9.90 8.60
CA THR A 222 -8.95 -10.17 9.93
C THR A 222 -9.52 -11.58 9.94
N ILE A 223 -9.38 -12.29 11.06
CA ILE A 223 -9.82 -13.68 11.22
C ILE A 223 -11.22 -13.76 11.85
N GLY A 224 -12.17 -14.41 11.16
CA GLY A 224 -13.52 -14.67 11.66
C GLY A 224 -13.70 -16.06 12.28
N ASN A 225 -14.88 -16.31 12.84
CA ASN A 225 -15.14 -17.57 13.57
C ASN A 225 -15.39 -18.77 12.66
N HIS A 226 -15.65 -18.56 11.36
CA HIS A 226 -15.68 -19.63 10.37
C HIS A 226 -14.28 -19.93 9.80
N ASP A 227 -13.35 -18.97 9.83
CA ASP A 227 -11.94 -19.15 9.43
C ASP A 227 -11.10 -19.88 10.50
N VAL A 228 -11.44 -19.68 11.79
CA VAL A 228 -10.58 -20.01 12.94
C VAL A 228 -10.48 -21.51 13.29
N GLY A 229 -11.45 -22.31 12.86
CA GLY A 229 -11.58 -23.74 13.21
C GLY A 229 -10.60 -24.68 12.48
N GLY A 230 -9.46 -24.16 12.06
CA GLY A 230 -8.49 -24.85 11.22
C GLY A 230 -7.22 -24.02 11.00
N THR A 231 -6.41 -24.41 10.02
CA THR A 231 -5.08 -23.80 9.78
C THR A 231 -4.92 -23.18 8.38
N SER A 232 -5.91 -23.31 7.48
CA SER A 232 -5.80 -22.69 6.15
C SER A 232 -5.71 -21.17 6.18
N TYR A 233 -6.31 -20.47 7.15
CA TYR A 233 -6.18 -19.02 7.30
C TYR A 233 -4.71 -18.59 7.43
N GLU A 234 -3.97 -19.16 8.39
CA GLU A 234 -2.53 -18.91 8.60
C GLU A 234 -1.65 -19.41 7.43
N GLN A 235 -2.18 -20.25 6.54
CA GLN A 235 -1.46 -20.81 5.40
C GLN A 235 -1.70 -20.00 4.10
N HIS A 236 -2.87 -19.37 3.96
CA HIS A 236 -3.19 -18.42 2.90
C HIS A 236 -2.73 -16.99 3.21
N PHE A 237 -2.70 -16.57 4.48
CA PHE A 237 -2.36 -15.19 4.87
C PHE A 237 -1.08 -15.10 5.70
N PHE A 238 -0.18 -14.20 5.27
CA PHE A 238 0.97 -13.75 6.04
C PHE A 238 0.83 -12.26 6.35
N THR A 239 0.69 -11.95 7.63
CA THR A 239 0.45 -10.60 8.17
C THR A 239 1.73 -10.00 8.79
N PRO A 240 1.91 -8.67 8.77
CA PRO A 240 3.05 -7.99 9.41
C PRO A 240 2.93 -8.04 10.94
N ASN A 241 4.04 -7.90 11.67
CA ASN A 241 4.08 -7.70 13.14
C ASN A 241 3.19 -8.60 14.02
N THR A 242 2.85 -9.81 13.55
CA THR A 242 1.83 -10.65 14.20
C THR A 242 2.35 -11.32 15.47
N ASP A 243 1.64 -11.12 16.58
CA ASP A 243 1.86 -11.84 17.82
C ASP A 243 1.02 -13.13 17.83
N ARG A 244 1.71 -14.27 17.78
CA ARG A 244 1.13 -15.62 17.87
C ARG A 244 1.28 -16.22 19.28
N SER A 245 1.27 -15.37 20.30
CA SER A 245 1.29 -15.78 21.70
C SER A 245 0.11 -16.68 22.05
N ALA A 246 0.37 -17.67 22.92
CA ALA A 246 -0.60 -18.72 23.25
C ALA A 246 -1.90 -18.22 23.94
N ALA A 247 -1.99 -16.95 24.34
CA ALA A 247 -3.21 -16.33 24.84
C ALA A 247 -4.28 -16.14 23.75
N TYR A 248 -3.88 -15.98 22.48
CA TYR A 248 -4.78 -15.86 21.34
C TYR A 248 -5.19 -17.22 20.75
N TYR A 249 -4.81 -18.34 21.38
CA TYR A 249 -5.14 -19.69 20.92
C TYR A 249 -5.82 -20.51 22.02
N ARG A 250 -6.91 -21.20 21.69
CA ARG A 250 -7.70 -22.02 22.61
C ARG A 250 -7.52 -23.49 22.26
N LYS A 251 -6.77 -24.24 23.07
CA LYS A 251 -6.57 -25.69 22.87
C LYS A 251 -7.67 -26.50 23.57
N GLY A 252 -8.39 -27.35 22.83
CA GLY A 252 -9.46 -28.22 23.34
C GLY A 252 -9.66 -29.47 22.47
N ALA A 253 -10.29 -30.51 23.03
CA ALA A 253 -10.41 -31.83 22.39
C ALA A 253 -11.63 -31.99 21.45
N SER A 254 -12.17 -30.88 20.96
CA SER A 254 -13.30 -30.77 20.03
C SER A 254 -13.07 -29.54 19.16
N SER A 255 -13.61 -29.53 17.94
CA SER A 255 -13.44 -28.52 16.87
C SER A 255 -14.05 -27.14 17.17
N ILE A 256 -13.71 -26.57 18.33
CA ILE A 256 -14.13 -25.27 18.87
C ILE A 256 -12.90 -24.58 19.51
N GLY A 257 -11.72 -24.90 18.99
CA GLY A 257 -10.45 -24.27 19.36
C GLY A 257 -10.13 -23.14 18.39
N THR A 258 -9.49 -22.10 18.90
CA THR A 258 -8.84 -21.07 18.09
C THR A 258 -7.54 -21.70 17.58
N GLU A 259 -7.55 -22.27 16.36
CA GLU A 259 -6.42 -23.03 15.80
C GLU A 259 -5.47 -22.15 14.97
N SER A 260 -5.93 -20.98 14.55
CA SER A 260 -5.22 -20.04 13.67
C SER A 260 -5.43 -18.59 14.12
N GLY A 261 -4.58 -17.68 13.62
CA GLY A 261 -4.70 -16.23 13.73
C GLY A 261 -3.57 -15.61 14.54
N GLY A 262 -3.96 -14.82 15.54
CA GLY A 262 -3.08 -13.93 16.32
C GLY A 262 -3.44 -12.46 16.07
N ASP A 263 -2.96 -11.58 16.94
CA ASP A 263 -3.17 -10.14 16.79
C ASP A 263 -2.03 -9.54 15.98
N TYR A 264 -2.30 -8.52 15.16
CA TYR A 264 -1.26 -7.84 14.40
C TYR A 264 -1.50 -6.34 14.26
N TRP A 265 -0.46 -5.62 13.83
CA TRP A 265 -0.55 -4.19 13.58
C TRP A 265 0.34 -3.75 12.41
N PHE A 266 -0.03 -2.66 11.78
CA PHE A 266 0.79 -1.96 10.78
C PHE A 266 0.47 -0.47 10.83
N ILE A 267 1.38 0.36 10.33
CA ILE A 267 1.08 1.77 10.07
C ILE A 267 0.98 1.92 8.56
N TYR A 268 -0.11 2.50 8.09
CA TYR A 268 -0.23 2.94 6.70
C TYR A 268 -0.49 4.44 6.72
N LYS A 269 0.46 5.21 6.22
CA LYS A 269 0.51 6.66 6.26
C LYS A 269 0.39 7.15 7.70
N ASP A 270 -0.58 8.01 7.94
CA ASP A 270 -0.93 8.58 9.23
C ASP A 270 -2.02 7.76 9.98
N THR A 271 -2.16 6.46 9.69
CA THR A 271 -3.09 5.56 10.39
C THR A 271 -2.38 4.34 10.98
N LEU A 272 -2.53 4.13 12.29
CA LEU A 272 -2.18 2.89 12.98
C LEU A 272 -3.35 1.93 12.91
N PHE A 273 -3.18 0.81 12.20
CA PHE A 273 -4.14 -0.29 12.18
C PHE A 273 -3.76 -1.34 13.22
N ILE A 274 -4.73 -1.79 14.01
CA ILE A 274 -4.57 -2.90 14.97
C ILE A 274 -5.70 -3.92 14.74
N ASP A 275 -5.33 -5.13 14.36
CA ASP A 275 -6.24 -6.21 14.02
C ASP A 275 -6.17 -7.31 15.10
N LEU A 276 -7.33 -7.75 15.60
CA LEU A 276 -7.43 -8.65 16.76
C LEU A 276 -8.13 -9.96 16.42
N ASN A 277 -7.55 -11.07 16.88
CA ASN A 277 -8.15 -12.40 16.81
C ASN A 277 -9.23 -12.58 17.89
N SER A 278 -10.35 -11.87 17.71
CA SER A 278 -11.53 -11.89 18.61
C SER A 278 -12.17 -13.27 18.83
N ASN A 279 -11.67 -14.34 18.22
CA ASN A 279 -12.07 -15.72 18.53
C ASN A 279 -11.53 -16.22 19.87
N SER A 280 -10.50 -15.60 20.45
CA SER A 280 -10.02 -15.93 21.80
C SER A 280 -10.71 -15.08 22.85
N TYR A 281 -11.38 -15.71 23.81
CA TYR A 281 -12.01 -15.05 24.96
C TYR A 281 -11.89 -15.90 26.22
N ALA A 282 -12.15 -15.32 27.38
CA ALA A 282 -12.08 -16.04 28.65
C ALA A 282 -13.23 -17.06 28.80
N THR A 283 -12.91 -18.35 28.92
CA THR A 283 -13.91 -19.40 29.21
C THR A 283 -13.52 -20.24 30.42
N SER A 284 -14.50 -20.94 31.01
CA SER A 284 -14.28 -21.91 32.10
C SER A 284 -13.42 -23.12 31.71
N GLN A 285 -13.10 -23.28 30.42
CA GLN A 285 -12.29 -24.36 29.86
C GLN A 285 -10.87 -23.89 29.49
N GLY A 286 -10.51 -22.65 29.81
CA GLY A 286 -9.29 -21.99 29.35
C GLY A 286 -9.56 -20.89 28.33
N GLY A 287 -8.55 -20.07 28.05
CA GLY A 287 -8.68 -18.80 27.34
C GLY A 287 -8.23 -17.64 28.22
N GLY A 288 -8.52 -16.43 27.77
CA GLY A 288 -7.98 -15.17 28.31
C GLY A 288 -7.59 -14.17 27.23
N GLY A 289 -8.13 -14.34 26.01
CA GLY A 289 -7.86 -13.47 24.87
C GLY A 289 -8.21 -12.01 25.17
N ASP A 290 -9.39 -11.72 25.71
CA ASP A 290 -9.85 -10.32 25.93
C ASP A 290 -8.87 -9.49 26.77
N ASP A 291 -8.37 -10.02 27.91
CA ASP A 291 -7.32 -9.38 28.72
C ASP A 291 -6.00 -9.20 27.93
N ALA A 292 -5.64 -10.17 27.08
CA ALA A 292 -4.44 -10.13 26.25
C ALA A 292 -4.58 -9.12 25.09
N HIS A 293 -5.72 -9.07 24.40
CA HIS A 293 -6.08 -8.10 23.37
C HIS A 293 -6.05 -6.68 23.95
N VAL A 294 -6.66 -6.46 25.12
CA VAL A 294 -6.62 -5.18 25.86
C VAL A 294 -5.17 -4.77 26.18
N ALA A 295 -4.35 -5.70 26.66
CA ALA A 295 -2.93 -5.45 26.94
C ALA A 295 -2.12 -5.18 25.66
N TYR A 296 -2.43 -5.88 24.56
CA TYR A 296 -1.77 -5.75 23.26
C TYR A 296 -2.08 -4.39 22.61
N VAL A 297 -3.36 -4.02 22.49
CA VAL A 297 -3.76 -2.69 21.99
C VAL A 297 -3.13 -1.59 22.84
N THR A 298 -3.11 -1.76 24.18
CA THR A 298 -2.42 -0.82 25.09
C THR A 298 -0.93 -0.71 24.78
N ASP A 299 -0.23 -1.82 24.59
CA ASP A 299 1.22 -1.84 24.31
C ASP A 299 1.55 -1.26 22.92
N VAL A 300 0.77 -1.60 21.90
CA VAL A 300 0.92 -1.09 20.52
C VAL A 300 0.66 0.41 20.47
N VAL A 301 -0.47 0.91 21.01
CA VAL A 301 -0.76 2.35 21.02
C VAL A 301 0.29 3.14 21.81
N ASN A 302 0.74 2.66 22.98
CA ASN A 302 1.78 3.34 23.76
C ASN A 302 3.15 3.42 23.05
N LYS A 303 3.46 2.49 22.13
CA LYS A 303 4.72 2.46 21.38
C LYS A 303 4.64 3.13 20.00
N HIS A 304 3.48 3.05 19.36
CA HIS A 304 3.29 3.34 17.94
C HIS A 304 2.21 4.39 17.64
N GLY A 305 1.27 4.65 18.56
CA GLY A 305 0.18 5.62 18.36
C GLY A 305 0.67 7.02 18.03
N ALA A 306 1.76 7.48 18.67
CA ALA A 306 2.39 8.77 18.39
C ALA A 306 3.08 8.89 17.01
N GLN A 307 3.03 7.83 16.18
CA GLN A 307 3.53 7.81 14.80
C GLN A 307 2.39 8.00 13.79
N ALA A 308 1.14 7.95 14.23
CA ALA A 308 -0.07 8.11 13.43
C ALA A 308 -0.92 9.29 13.93
N LYS A 309 -1.84 9.77 13.09
CA LYS A 309 -2.92 10.70 13.50
C LYS A 309 -4.14 9.92 13.98
N TYR A 310 -4.44 8.80 13.32
CA TYR A 310 -5.60 7.96 13.59
C TYR A 310 -5.18 6.58 14.10
N THR A 311 -5.97 6.01 15.00
CA THR A 311 -5.89 4.60 15.41
C THR A 311 -7.19 3.89 15.02
N VAL A 312 -7.10 2.98 14.05
CA VAL A 312 -8.22 2.15 13.58
C VAL A 312 -8.04 0.73 14.09
N LEU A 313 -9.05 0.21 14.80
CA LEU A 313 -9.10 -1.18 15.21
C LEU A 313 -9.99 -1.99 14.27
N VAL A 314 -9.59 -3.23 13.97
CA VAL A 314 -10.37 -4.17 13.17
C VAL A 314 -10.48 -5.50 13.91
N TYR A 315 -11.70 -6.02 14.10
CA TYR A 315 -11.90 -7.36 14.63
C TYR A 315 -13.31 -7.88 14.32
N HIS A 316 -13.41 -9.18 14.09
CA HIS A 316 -14.60 -9.79 13.51
C HIS A 316 -15.91 -9.60 14.31
N HIS A 317 -15.95 -10.03 15.58
CA HIS A 317 -17.22 -10.11 16.33
C HIS A 317 -17.84 -8.73 16.61
N ALA A 318 -19.02 -8.45 16.06
CA ALA A 318 -19.76 -7.19 16.21
C ALA A 318 -20.37 -6.99 17.61
N ILE A 319 -19.64 -6.31 18.49
CA ILE A 319 -20.09 -6.04 19.87
C ILE A 319 -21.33 -5.13 19.93
N TYR A 320 -21.57 -4.34 18.87
CA TYR A 320 -22.72 -3.47 18.65
C TYR A 320 -23.63 -3.96 17.49
N SER A 321 -23.68 -5.27 17.31
CA SER A 321 -24.65 -5.99 16.48
C SER A 321 -26.11 -5.51 16.70
N PRO A 322 -26.87 -5.20 15.63
CA PRO A 322 -28.32 -5.02 15.69
C PRO A 322 -29.14 -6.31 15.47
N ALA A 323 -28.55 -7.38 14.92
CA ALA A 323 -29.26 -8.56 14.45
C ALA A 323 -29.11 -9.75 15.42
N ASP A 324 -28.69 -10.92 14.91
CA ASP A 324 -28.69 -12.19 15.63
C ASP A 324 -27.69 -12.19 16.81
N HIS A 325 -26.57 -11.49 16.68
CA HIS A 325 -25.47 -11.52 17.65
C HIS A 325 -25.57 -10.48 18.78
N ALA A 326 -26.63 -9.64 18.78
CA ALA A 326 -26.83 -8.55 19.74
C ALA A 326 -26.92 -9.04 21.19
N LYS A 327 -27.31 -10.31 21.37
CA LYS A 327 -27.60 -10.96 22.66
C LYS A 327 -26.56 -12.04 23.03
N ASP A 328 -25.42 -12.09 22.34
CA ASP A 328 -24.37 -13.06 22.63
C ASP A 328 -23.56 -12.77 23.90
N GLY A 329 -23.00 -13.84 24.48
CA GLY A 329 -22.42 -13.84 25.82
C GLY A 329 -21.09 -13.10 25.91
N ASP A 330 -20.25 -13.23 24.89
CA ASP A 330 -18.96 -12.55 24.77
C ASP A 330 -19.14 -11.07 24.36
N ASN A 331 -20.04 -10.76 23.41
CA ASN A 331 -20.41 -9.38 23.05
C ASN A 331 -20.90 -8.54 24.26
N LYS A 332 -21.44 -9.19 25.30
CA LYS A 332 -21.85 -8.56 26.56
C LYS A 332 -20.71 -8.27 27.53
N VAL A 333 -19.66 -9.09 27.51
CA VAL A 333 -18.41 -8.83 28.26
C VAL A 333 -17.65 -7.72 27.54
N ARG A 334 -17.49 -7.87 26.21
CA ARG A 334 -16.71 -6.98 25.35
C ARG A 334 -17.21 -5.56 25.32
N ARG A 335 -18.53 -5.33 25.38
CA ARG A 335 -19.10 -3.97 25.55
C ARG A 335 -18.73 -3.25 26.84
N VAL A 336 -18.04 -3.90 27.78
CA VAL A 336 -17.50 -3.28 28.99
C VAL A 336 -16.01 -3.00 28.86
N ASP A 337 -15.18 -4.00 28.61
CA ASP A 337 -13.71 -3.88 28.67
C ASP A 337 -13.09 -3.26 27.41
N PHE A 338 -13.54 -3.63 26.21
CA PHE A 338 -13.03 -3.11 24.94
C PHE A 338 -13.30 -1.60 24.82
N PRO A 339 -14.56 -1.08 24.86
CA PRO A 339 -14.82 0.36 24.84
C PRO A 339 -14.15 1.13 25.99
N THR A 340 -14.06 0.54 27.20
CA THR A 340 -13.35 1.18 28.33
C THR A 340 -11.84 1.30 28.10
N THR A 341 -11.27 0.43 27.26
CA THR A 341 -9.85 0.47 26.90
C THR A 341 -9.63 1.39 25.72
N PHE A 342 -10.41 1.23 24.65
CA PHE A 342 -10.29 1.97 23.40
C PHE A 342 -10.54 3.47 23.62
N SER A 343 -11.55 3.85 24.42
CA SER A 343 -11.76 5.24 24.85
C SER A 343 -10.61 5.83 25.69
N LYS A 344 -9.81 5.03 26.39
CA LYS A 344 -8.64 5.55 27.14
C LYS A 344 -7.40 5.71 26.26
N LEU A 345 -7.34 4.97 25.16
CA LEU A 345 -6.21 4.95 24.25
C LEU A 345 -6.37 5.93 23.08
N GLY A 346 -7.57 6.49 22.86
CA GLY A 346 -7.84 7.38 21.73
C GLY A 346 -7.90 6.62 20.42
N VAL A 347 -8.70 5.53 20.40
CA VAL A 347 -9.09 4.86 19.16
C VAL A 347 -10.24 5.64 18.54
N ASP A 348 -10.12 6.04 17.28
CA ASP A 348 -11.16 6.85 16.61
C ASP A 348 -12.24 5.93 16.01
N LEU A 349 -11.82 4.84 15.36
CA LEU A 349 -12.71 3.96 14.58
C LEU A 349 -12.46 2.48 14.86
N VAL A 350 -13.55 1.73 14.99
CA VAL A 350 -13.56 0.27 15.12
C VAL A 350 -14.39 -0.35 13.98
N LEU A 351 -13.82 -1.32 13.27
CA LEU A 351 -14.43 -1.99 12.11
C LEU A 351 -14.68 -3.48 12.38
N GLN A 352 -15.89 -3.96 12.09
CA GLN A 352 -16.40 -5.29 12.50
C GLN A 352 -17.23 -5.97 11.39
N GLY A 353 -17.37 -7.29 11.44
CA GLY A 353 -18.21 -8.11 10.55
C GLY A 353 -19.22 -8.93 11.36
N HIS A 354 -19.28 -10.24 11.13
CA HIS A 354 -19.99 -11.25 11.93
C HIS A 354 -21.53 -11.19 11.93
N ASP A 355 -22.14 -10.00 11.87
CA ASP A 355 -23.58 -9.83 12.07
C ASP A 355 -24.39 -9.61 10.79
N HIS A 356 -23.76 -9.77 9.61
CA HIS A 356 -24.41 -9.80 8.29
C HIS A 356 -25.55 -8.78 8.10
N SER A 357 -25.35 -7.59 8.65
CA SER A 357 -26.25 -6.45 8.68
C SER A 357 -25.39 -5.22 8.97
N TYR A 358 -25.78 -4.05 8.46
CA TYR A 358 -24.99 -2.85 8.68
C TYR A 358 -25.40 -2.16 9.99
N SER A 359 -24.41 -1.76 10.79
CA SER A 359 -24.63 -0.81 11.88
C SER A 359 -23.49 0.20 11.99
N ARG A 360 -23.85 1.40 12.47
CA ARG A 360 -22.93 2.42 12.94
C ARG A 360 -23.37 2.86 14.33
N SER A 361 -22.44 2.87 15.28
CA SER A 361 -22.71 3.36 16.63
C SER A 361 -22.88 4.89 16.67
N TYR A 362 -23.45 5.38 17.76
CA TYR A 362 -23.19 6.75 18.24
C TYR A 362 -21.70 6.92 18.60
N GLU A 363 -21.24 8.12 18.95
CA GLU A 363 -19.95 8.26 19.65
C GLU A 363 -20.03 7.50 20.98
N ILE A 364 -19.20 6.47 21.17
CA ILE A 364 -19.19 5.65 22.39
C ILE A 364 -17.96 6.00 23.24
N LYS A 365 -18.21 6.32 24.51
CA LYS A 365 -17.19 6.60 25.51
C LYS A 365 -17.35 5.70 26.73
N ASN A 366 -16.38 4.82 26.97
CA ASN A 366 -16.37 3.83 28.06
C ASN A 366 -17.67 2.98 28.12
N GLY A 367 -18.19 2.57 26.96
CA GLY A 367 -19.34 1.66 26.86
C GLY A 367 -20.72 2.32 27.03
N ALA A 368 -20.81 3.64 26.91
CA ALA A 368 -22.05 4.43 26.86
C ALA A 368 -21.98 5.49 25.74
N LYS A 369 -23.10 6.07 25.31
CA LYS A 369 -23.08 7.24 24.41
C LYS A 369 -22.27 8.36 25.08
N ALA A 370 -21.34 8.96 24.35
CA ALA A 370 -20.54 10.09 24.82
C ALA A 370 -21.42 11.33 25.01
N ASN A 371 -22.33 11.57 24.06
CA ASN A 371 -23.37 12.59 24.13
C ASN A 371 -24.77 11.93 24.11
N ALA A 372 -25.59 12.20 25.13
CA ALA A 372 -26.95 11.66 25.20
C ALA A 372 -27.91 12.32 24.20
N ASP A 373 -27.59 13.52 23.72
CA ASP A 373 -28.39 14.32 22.80
C ASP A 373 -27.94 14.18 21.32
N GLU A 374 -26.95 13.33 21.02
CA GLU A 374 -26.54 13.00 19.64
C GLU A 374 -27.71 12.37 18.87
N GLN A 375 -28.00 12.88 17.66
CA GLN A 375 -29.20 12.49 16.93
C GLN A 375 -28.99 11.19 16.12
N PRO A 376 -30.01 10.31 16.01
CA PRO A 376 -29.93 9.13 15.15
C PRO A 376 -29.64 9.52 13.70
N GLY A 377 -28.67 8.86 13.06
CA GLY A 377 -28.30 9.13 11.66
C GLY A 377 -27.57 10.45 11.44
N GLN A 378 -27.01 11.08 12.48
CA GLN A 378 -26.17 12.27 12.33
C GLN A 378 -24.94 11.97 11.46
N ASP A 379 -24.64 12.89 10.54
CA ASP A 379 -23.65 12.79 9.46
C ASP A 379 -22.28 13.43 9.80
N GLU A 380 -22.21 14.17 10.91
CA GLU A 380 -21.01 14.82 11.44
C GLU A 380 -20.86 14.47 12.93
N VAL A 381 -19.80 13.76 13.31
CA VAL A 381 -19.45 13.42 14.69
C VAL A 381 -18.15 14.13 15.07
N PHE A 382 -18.21 14.97 16.09
CA PHE A 382 -17.04 15.64 16.66
C PHE A 382 -16.69 14.93 17.96
N GLU A 383 -15.66 14.09 17.94
CA GLU A 383 -15.36 13.24 19.08
C GLU A 383 -14.86 14.07 20.27
N GLY A 384 -15.36 13.75 21.46
CA GLY A 384 -14.77 14.24 22.70
C GLY A 384 -13.56 13.40 23.11
N PRO A 385 -12.85 13.76 24.19
CA PRO A 385 -11.71 12.98 24.67
C PRO A 385 -12.11 11.53 25.00
N GLY A 386 -11.70 10.57 24.16
CA GLY A 386 -12.07 9.16 24.29
C GLY A 386 -13.45 8.78 23.75
N GLY A 387 -14.00 9.56 22.82
CA GLY A 387 -14.98 9.07 21.86
C GLY A 387 -14.38 7.95 20.99
N VAL A 388 -15.24 7.08 20.47
CA VAL A 388 -14.91 6.01 19.53
C VAL A 388 -16.17 5.69 18.72
N VAL A 389 -16.08 5.60 17.40
CA VAL A 389 -17.17 5.11 16.54
C VAL A 389 -16.93 3.64 16.15
N TYR A 390 -17.98 2.83 16.17
CA TYR A 390 -17.96 1.42 15.79
C TYR A 390 -18.84 1.20 14.56
N VAL A 391 -18.33 0.48 13.57
CA VAL A 391 -19.04 0.16 12.34
C VAL A 391 -18.99 -1.34 12.06
N THR A 392 -20.16 -1.94 11.90
CA THR A 392 -20.31 -3.33 11.45
C THR A 392 -20.72 -3.34 9.99
N ALA A 393 -19.97 -4.04 9.14
CA ALA A 393 -20.30 -4.21 7.73
C ALA A 393 -21.33 -5.32 7.50
N ASN A 394 -22.12 -5.17 6.42
CA ASN A 394 -23.01 -6.22 5.92
C ASN A 394 -22.24 -7.22 5.03
N SER A 395 -22.86 -8.33 4.63
CA SER A 395 -22.24 -9.33 3.77
C SER A 395 -21.90 -8.78 2.38
N ALA A 396 -20.61 -8.85 2.04
CA ALA A 396 -20.06 -8.43 0.77
C ALA A 396 -20.33 -9.42 -0.38
N SER A 397 -20.60 -10.70 -0.10
CA SER A 397 -20.91 -11.72 -1.13
C SER A 397 -22.41 -11.96 -1.31
N GLY A 398 -23.22 -11.57 -0.32
CA GLY A 398 -24.65 -11.90 -0.28
C GLY A 398 -24.91 -13.40 -0.09
N SER A 399 -23.96 -14.14 0.50
CA SER A 399 -24.13 -15.54 0.88
C SER A 399 -25.18 -15.72 1.99
N LYS A 400 -25.29 -14.74 2.89
CA LYS A 400 -26.13 -14.76 4.10
C LYS A 400 -26.40 -13.34 4.61
N TYR A 401 -27.56 -13.15 5.23
CA TYR A 401 -28.00 -11.93 5.91
C TYR A 401 -28.73 -12.26 7.22
N TYR A 402 -28.77 -11.32 8.17
CA TYR A 402 -29.63 -11.39 9.36
C TYR A 402 -30.60 -10.20 9.44
N ASP A 403 -31.85 -10.47 9.84
CA ASP A 403 -32.87 -9.44 10.10
C ASP A 403 -32.54 -8.69 11.41
N ILE A 404 -32.74 -7.36 11.43
CA ILE A 404 -32.57 -6.55 12.66
C ILE A 404 -33.56 -7.02 13.74
N THR A 405 -33.06 -7.28 14.96
CA THR A 405 -33.88 -7.79 16.06
C THR A 405 -34.41 -6.66 16.95
N THR A 406 -35.56 -6.88 17.61
CA THR A 406 -36.10 -5.87 18.53
C THR A 406 -35.22 -5.70 19.79
N PRO A 407 -34.86 -4.46 20.17
CA PRO A 407 -34.17 -4.15 21.41
C PRO A 407 -34.94 -4.63 22.63
N ASP A 408 -34.24 -5.19 23.62
CA ASP A 408 -34.85 -5.62 24.88
C ASP A 408 -33.88 -5.56 26.07
N ASN A 409 -34.44 -5.63 27.27
CA ASN A 409 -33.66 -5.63 28.51
C ASN A 409 -33.25 -7.05 28.95
N SER A 410 -33.25 -8.04 28.05
CA SER A 410 -32.92 -9.42 28.39
C SER A 410 -31.41 -9.67 28.36
N GLY A 411 -30.92 -10.40 29.37
CA GLY A 411 -29.53 -10.89 29.42
C GLY A 411 -28.45 -9.81 29.42
N THR A 412 -28.68 -8.62 29.99
CA THR A 412 -27.77 -7.47 29.93
C THR A 412 -26.61 -7.52 30.96
N SER A 413 -25.42 -7.11 30.52
CA SER A 413 -24.37 -6.49 31.36
C SER A 413 -23.98 -5.13 30.76
N GLY A 414 -23.32 -4.27 31.55
CA GLY A 414 -23.06 -2.88 31.14
C GLY A 414 -24.36 -2.09 30.92
N ALA A 415 -24.38 -1.20 29.92
CA ALA A 415 -25.58 -0.45 29.52
C ALA A 415 -26.65 -1.33 28.82
N GLY A 416 -26.33 -2.57 28.46
CA GLY A 416 -27.31 -3.58 28.01
C GLY A 416 -27.77 -3.45 26.56
N ASN A 417 -28.98 -3.96 26.29
CA ASN A 417 -29.57 -4.13 24.96
C ASN A 417 -30.87 -3.32 24.76
N GLY A 418 -31.11 -2.34 25.63
CA GLY A 418 -32.33 -1.53 25.61
C GLY A 418 -32.48 -0.69 24.34
N ALA A 419 -33.71 -0.25 24.11
CA ALA A 419 -34.06 0.66 23.03
C ALA A 419 -33.43 2.05 23.21
N ASP A 420 -33.10 2.71 22.11
CA ASP A 420 -32.63 4.10 22.08
C ASP A 420 -33.75 5.07 22.48
N PRO A 421 -33.55 5.96 23.48
CA PRO A 421 -34.55 6.97 23.84
C PRO A 421 -34.97 7.90 22.69
N LEU A 422 -34.09 8.12 21.69
CA LEU A 422 -34.36 9.00 20.55
C LEU A 422 -34.94 8.25 19.33
N ASN A 423 -34.69 6.94 19.21
CA ASN A 423 -35.27 6.07 18.19
C ASN A 423 -35.64 4.69 18.78
N PRO A 424 -36.80 4.52 19.43
CA PRO A 424 -37.11 3.30 20.20
C PRO A 424 -37.23 1.98 19.42
N ALA A 425 -37.17 2.02 18.08
CA ALA A 425 -37.03 0.81 17.26
C ALA A 425 -35.59 0.27 17.26
N ASN A 426 -34.60 1.13 17.53
CA ASN A 426 -33.18 0.86 17.46
C ASN A 426 -32.58 0.54 18.83
N TYR A 427 -31.49 -0.24 18.86
CA TYR A 427 -30.66 -0.42 20.04
C TYR A 427 -29.98 0.90 20.44
N TRP A 428 -29.88 1.17 21.75
CA TRP A 428 -29.38 2.44 22.28
C TRP A 428 -27.99 2.84 21.76
N TYR A 429 -27.15 1.88 21.38
CA TYR A 429 -25.79 2.13 20.91
C TYR A 429 -25.68 2.47 19.43
N ASN A 430 -26.69 2.16 18.60
CA ASN A 430 -26.64 2.31 17.14
C ASN A 430 -27.33 3.57 16.64
N SER A 431 -26.55 4.50 16.10
CA SER A 431 -27.03 5.70 15.39
C SER A 431 -27.72 5.32 14.07
N VAL A 432 -27.15 4.35 13.35
CA VAL A 432 -27.74 3.76 12.14
C VAL A 432 -27.73 2.24 12.23
N GLN A 433 -28.80 1.63 11.71
CA GLN A 433 -28.92 0.20 11.45
C GLN A 433 -29.58 0.06 10.08
N ASN A 434 -29.04 -0.79 9.22
CA ASN A 434 -29.59 -1.05 7.90
C ASN A 434 -29.50 -2.55 7.59
N GLN A 435 -30.64 -3.13 7.22
CA GLN A 435 -30.70 -4.40 6.52
C GLN A 435 -31.65 -4.25 5.34
N GLU A 436 -31.22 -4.76 4.19
CA GLU A 436 -31.93 -4.68 2.92
C GLU A 436 -31.80 -5.96 2.09
N HIS A 437 -31.02 -6.93 2.56
CA HIS A 437 -30.66 -8.15 1.83
C HIS A 437 -30.01 -7.88 0.46
N VAL A 438 -29.24 -6.79 0.40
CA VAL A 438 -28.37 -6.41 -0.73
C VAL A 438 -26.92 -6.42 -0.28
N ARG A 439 -26.00 -6.65 -1.21
CA ARG A 439 -24.56 -6.62 -0.94
C ARG A 439 -24.10 -5.19 -0.71
N THR A 440 -23.27 -4.96 0.31
CA THR A 440 -22.61 -3.67 0.54
C THR A 440 -21.13 -3.83 0.82
N TYR A 441 -20.40 -2.72 0.77
CA TYR A 441 -19.06 -2.57 1.29
C TYR A 441 -18.96 -1.20 1.97
N VAL A 442 -18.01 -1.04 2.87
CA VAL A 442 -17.74 0.25 3.51
C VAL A 442 -16.54 0.89 2.83
N LYS A 443 -16.63 2.18 2.50
CA LYS A 443 -15.50 3.01 2.13
C LYS A 443 -15.09 3.86 3.33
N VAL A 444 -13.80 3.92 3.63
CA VAL A 444 -13.24 4.86 4.60
C VAL A 444 -12.25 5.76 3.89
N GLN A 445 -12.47 7.08 4.00
CA GLN A 445 -11.55 8.10 3.50
C GLN A 445 -10.79 8.67 4.68
N VAL A 446 -9.47 8.48 4.71
CA VAL A 446 -8.59 9.09 5.71
C VAL A 446 -8.13 10.42 5.15
N GLN A 447 -8.56 11.52 5.78
CA GLN A 447 -8.23 12.88 5.40
C GLN A 447 -7.35 13.53 6.50
N LYS A 448 -7.07 14.83 6.39
CA LYS A 448 -6.11 15.50 7.29
C LYS A 448 -6.61 15.67 8.71
N ASP A 449 -7.91 15.92 8.84
CA ASP A 449 -8.63 16.34 10.04
C ASP A 449 -9.94 15.55 10.29
N GLN A 450 -10.28 14.60 9.43
CA GLN A 450 -11.46 13.74 9.56
C GLN A 450 -11.30 12.37 8.89
N LEU A 451 -12.06 11.39 9.39
CA LEU A 451 -12.38 10.15 8.68
C LEU A 451 -13.77 10.27 8.06
N VAL A 452 -13.95 9.93 6.78
CA VAL A 452 -15.29 9.83 6.15
C VAL A 452 -15.61 8.36 5.92
N VAL A 453 -16.65 7.85 6.58
CA VAL A 453 -17.07 6.44 6.52
C VAL A 453 -18.42 6.33 5.82
N GLN A 454 -18.48 5.57 4.73
CA GLN A 454 -19.65 5.41 3.88
C GLN A 454 -20.00 3.93 3.71
N ASN A 455 -21.26 3.53 3.98
CA ASN A 455 -21.78 2.22 3.58
C ASN A 455 -22.39 2.32 2.18
N ILE A 456 -21.92 1.52 1.22
CA ILE A 456 -22.24 1.67 -0.20
C ILE A 456 -22.77 0.34 -0.76
N ARG A 457 -23.91 0.36 -1.46
CA ARG A 457 -24.43 -0.85 -2.14
C ARG A 457 -23.47 -1.30 -3.26
N SER A 458 -23.03 -2.55 -3.20
CA SER A 458 -22.34 -3.23 -4.32
C SER A 458 -23.26 -4.11 -5.16
N GLY A 459 -24.48 -4.36 -4.71
CA GLY A 459 -25.50 -5.10 -5.44
C GLY A 459 -26.91 -4.57 -5.14
N ASP A 460 -27.89 -5.14 -5.83
CA ASP A 460 -29.32 -4.96 -5.55
C ASP A 460 -29.98 -6.33 -5.32
N CYS A 461 -31.29 -6.44 -5.61
CA CYS A 461 -32.03 -7.70 -5.48
C CYS A 461 -31.89 -8.63 -6.70
N ALA A 462 -31.18 -8.23 -7.75
CA ALA A 462 -30.87 -9.07 -8.89
C ALA A 462 -29.64 -9.96 -8.60
N ALA A 463 -29.44 -10.96 -9.46
CA ALA A 463 -28.25 -11.81 -9.41
C ALA A 463 -27.00 -11.02 -9.83
N PRO A 464 -25.84 -11.22 -9.17
CA PRO A 464 -25.61 -12.22 -8.12
C PRO A 464 -26.03 -11.71 -6.73
N ASN A 465 -26.80 -12.53 -6.01
CA ASN A 465 -27.18 -12.34 -4.61
C ASN A 465 -27.67 -13.70 -4.07
N ALA A 466 -26.76 -14.51 -3.55
CA ALA A 466 -27.02 -15.93 -3.32
C ALA A 466 -28.16 -16.20 -2.33
N ALA A 467 -28.25 -15.41 -1.25
CA ALA A 467 -29.32 -15.51 -0.25
C ALA A 467 -30.70 -15.22 -0.85
N VAL A 468 -30.83 -14.18 -1.69
CA VAL A 468 -32.09 -13.85 -2.39
C VAL A 468 -32.40 -14.89 -3.47
N GLU A 469 -31.44 -15.22 -4.33
CA GLU A 469 -31.61 -16.16 -5.44
C GLU A 469 -31.96 -17.60 -5.00
N LEU A 470 -31.59 -17.98 -3.76
CA LEU A 470 -31.87 -19.28 -3.17
C LEU A 470 -33.05 -19.27 -2.18
N GLY A 471 -33.72 -18.13 -2.00
CA GLY A 471 -34.87 -17.99 -1.10
C GLY A 471 -34.52 -18.20 0.38
N LYS A 472 -33.29 -17.83 0.80
CA LYS A 472 -32.84 -17.86 2.20
C LYS A 472 -33.44 -16.73 3.03
N VAL A 473 -33.67 -15.59 2.38
CA VAL A 473 -34.38 -14.42 2.91
C VAL A 473 -35.74 -14.29 2.23
N LEU A 474 -36.72 -13.70 2.93
CA LEU A 474 -38.10 -13.60 2.44
C LEU A 474 -38.40 -12.32 1.64
N TRP A 475 -37.49 -11.35 1.67
CA TRP A 475 -37.65 -10.01 1.12
C TRP A 475 -36.29 -9.42 0.75
N CYS A 476 -36.26 -8.38 -0.08
CA CYS A 476 -35.06 -7.62 -0.43
C CYS A 476 -35.45 -6.20 -0.86
N GLY A 477 -34.61 -5.22 -0.52
CA GLY A 477 -34.84 -3.78 -0.69
C GLY A 477 -35.32 -3.09 0.60
N PRO A 478 -35.34 -1.75 0.64
CA PRO A 478 -35.76 -0.98 1.81
C PRO A 478 -37.19 -1.28 2.30
N GLU A 479 -37.46 -0.90 3.55
CA GLU A 479 -38.76 -1.10 4.21
C GLU A 479 -39.24 -2.57 4.19
N ASN A 480 -38.33 -3.52 4.49
CA ASN A 480 -38.59 -4.96 4.39
C ASN A 480 -39.03 -5.41 2.98
N GLY A 481 -38.41 -4.84 1.95
CA GLY A 481 -38.69 -5.10 0.54
C GLY A 481 -40.02 -4.56 0.02
N THR A 482 -40.66 -3.61 0.72
CA THR A 482 -41.82 -2.89 0.15
C THR A 482 -41.43 -1.78 -0.81
N GLN A 483 -40.16 -1.34 -0.79
CA GLN A 483 -39.58 -0.46 -1.81
C GLN A 483 -38.54 -1.22 -2.66
N PRO A 484 -38.34 -0.85 -3.93
CA PRO A 484 -37.21 -1.36 -4.70
C PRO A 484 -35.90 -0.88 -4.08
N ALA A 485 -34.86 -1.73 -4.10
CA ALA A 485 -33.51 -1.28 -3.84
C ALA A 485 -33.12 -0.15 -4.80
N GLU A 486 -32.47 0.90 -4.28
CA GLU A 486 -31.90 1.95 -5.11
C GLU A 486 -30.64 1.42 -5.83
N ALA A 487 -30.13 2.19 -6.78
CA ALA A 487 -29.07 1.75 -7.67
C ALA A 487 -27.77 1.35 -6.95
N ILE A 488 -27.07 0.36 -7.51
CA ILE A 488 -25.70 0.00 -7.14
C ILE A 488 -24.81 1.26 -7.12
N GLY A 489 -24.02 1.41 -6.06
CA GLY A 489 -23.22 2.61 -5.79
C GLY A 489 -23.93 3.67 -4.92
N SER A 490 -25.19 3.47 -4.52
CA SER A 490 -25.86 4.36 -3.57
C SER A 490 -25.26 4.25 -2.16
N ILE A 491 -24.99 5.41 -1.55
CA ILE A 491 -24.59 5.53 -0.15
C ILE A 491 -25.83 5.32 0.73
N GLN A 492 -25.76 4.38 1.66
CA GLN A 492 -26.84 4.03 2.61
C GLN A 492 -26.66 4.67 3.98
N ASP A 493 -25.41 4.99 4.33
CA ASP A 493 -25.03 5.76 5.51
C ASP A 493 -23.72 6.48 5.20
N GLU A 494 -23.56 7.69 5.72
CA GLU A 494 -22.32 8.47 5.70
C GLU A 494 -22.13 9.13 7.07
N VAL A 495 -20.91 9.09 7.59
CA VAL A 495 -20.48 9.90 8.72
C VAL A 495 -19.11 10.49 8.45
N LYS A 496 -18.90 11.74 8.85
CA LYS A 496 -17.58 12.33 9.04
C LYS A 496 -17.26 12.35 10.52
N ILE A 497 -16.12 11.77 10.89
CA ILE A 497 -15.63 11.66 12.26
C ILE A 497 -14.44 12.61 12.37
N HIS A 498 -14.57 13.65 13.19
CA HIS A 498 -13.51 14.59 13.50
C HIS A 498 -12.86 14.17 14.82
N PRO A 499 -11.61 13.68 14.82
CA PRO A 499 -10.95 13.18 16.03
C PRO A 499 -10.80 14.24 17.12
N ASN A 500 -10.69 13.77 18.35
CA ASN A 500 -10.37 14.64 19.47
C ASN A 500 -8.87 15.00 19.51
N HIS A 501 -8.51 16.20 19.05
CA HIS A 501 -7.17 16.80 19.19
C HIS A 501 -6.80 17.24 20.63
N GLY A 502 -7.68 17.00 21.61
CA GLY A 502 -7.48 17.38 23.01
C GLY A 502 -7.62 18.87 23.28
N ASP A 503 -7.12 19.33 24.44
CA ASP A 503 -7.23 20.74 24.87
C ASP A 503 -6.22 21.68 24.17
N GLY A 504 -5.46 21.17 23.19
CA GLY A 504 -4.40 21.89 22.48
C GLY A 504 -4.89 22.63 21.22
N GLN A 505 -3.94 23.21 20.49
CA GLN A 505 -4.17 23.65 19.10
C GLN A 505 -3.06 23.08 18.23
N ASP A 506 -3.43 22.17 17.33
CA ASP A 506 -2.52 21.64 16.33
C ASP A 506 -2.31 22.63 15.19
N ILE A 507 -1.12 22.58 14.58
CA ILE A 507 -0.72 23.41 13.44
C ILE A 507 -0.12 22.50 12.38
N GLN A 508 -0.89 22.23 11.33
CA GLN A 508 -0.43 21.47 10.16
C GLN A 508 0.06 22.41 9.04
N VAL A 509 1.06 21.95 8.29
CA VAL A 509 1.44 22.49 6.99
C VAL A 509 1.84 21.35 6.07
N ASP A 510 1.20 21.26 4.90
CA ASP A 510 1.59 20.30 3.88
C ASP A 510 2.76 20.88 3.06
N VAL A 511 3.84 20.12 2.93
CA VAL A 511 4.98 20.49 2.08
C VAL A 511 4.97 19.55 0.86
N PRO A 512 4.50 20.01 -0.31
CA PRO A 512 4.34 19.12 -1.46
C PRO A 512 5.69 18.65 -2.01
N THR A 513 5.73 17.39 -2.49
CA THR A 513 6.87 16.84 -3.22
C THR A 513 7.25 17.78 -4.36
N THR A 514 8.47 18.33 -4.30
CA THR A 514 8.92 19.26 -5.34
C THR A 514 9.14 18.52 -6.64
N ALA A 515 8.52 19.00 -7.72
CA ALA A 515 8.67 18.41 -9.04
C ALA A 515 10.15 18.27 -9.41
N PRO A 516 10.57 17.16 -10.05
CA PRO A 516 11.95 16.99 -10.49
C PRO A 516 12.27 18.06 -11.53
N GLY A 517 12.97 19.11 -11.10
CA GLY A 517 13.32 20.23 -11.97
C GLY A 517 14.15 19.78 -13.18
N GLU A 518 14.14 20.58 -14.22
CA GLU A 518 14.75 20.29 -15.53
C GLU A 518 15.94 21.20 -15.86
N PHE A 519 16.78 20.75 -16.79
CA PHE A 519 17.74 21.59 -17.49
C PHE A 519 17.27 21.80 -18.93
N GLY A 520 17.14 23.05 -19.35
CA GLY A 520 16.68 23.45 -20.66
C GLY A 520 17.45 24.66 -21.19
N TRP A 521 17.42 24.84 -22.51
CA TRP A 521 17.98 26.02 -23.17
C TRP A 521 17.14 26.38 -24.39
N THR A 522 17.12 27.66 -24.77
CA THR A 522 16.32 28.15 -25.90
C THR A 522 16.97 29.39 -26.51
N ILE A 523 16.99 29.50 -27.84
CA ILE A 523 17.42 30.71 -28.55
C ILE A 523 16.30 31.76 -28.41
N ASN A 524 16.63 32.94 -27.91
CA ASN A 524 15.67 33.99 -27.63
C ASN A 524 15.12 34.61 -28.93
N GLY A 525 13.79 34.64 -29.05
CA GLY A 525 13.11 35.18 -30.23
C GLY A 525 12.93 34.15 -31.35
N HIS A 526 13.19 34.55 -32.59
CA HIS A 526 13.12 33.67 -33.75
C HIS A 526 14.54 33.22 -34.14
N ASN A 527 14.72 31.95 -34.52
CA ASN A 527 15.99 31.43 -35.02
C ASN A 527 16.27 31.88 -36.46
N GLY A 528 16.30 33.20 -36.67
CA GLY A 528 16.56 33.86 -37.94
C GLY A 528 18.05 34.00 -38.23
N LEU A 529 18.35 34.57 -39.40
CA LEU A 529 19.71 34.83 -39.85
C LEU A 529 20.45 35.78 -38.88
N VAL A 530 21.57 35.33 -38.33
CA VAL A 530 22.61 36.22 -37.79
C VAL A 530 23.35 36.81 -38.99
N ASP A 531 23.12 38.09 -39.26
CA ASP A 531 23.73 38.83 -40.36
C ASP A 531 24.91 39.67 -39.82
N LEU A 532 26.12 39.39 -40.30
CA LEU A 532 27.35 40.12 -39.95
C LEU A 532 27.53 41.39 -40.83
N GLY A 533 26.59 41.65 -41.73
CA GLY A 533 26.66 42.77 -42.67
C GLY A 533 27.64 42.54 -43.82
N THR A 534 28.16 43.63 -44.37
CA THR A 534 29.15 43.58 -45.46
C THR A 534 30.55 43.70 -44.88
N ALA A 535 31.40 42.70 -45.12
CA ALA A 535 32.78 42.70 -44.64
C ALA A 535 33.61 43.83 -45.27
N GLU A 536 34.40 44.51 -44.45
CA GLU A 536 35.29 45.61 -44.87
C GLU A 536 36.70 45.11 -45.14
N GLU A 537 37.34 45.58 -46.22
CA GLU A 537 38.75 45.27 -46.49
C GLU A 537 39.67 46.01 -45.51
N LYS A 538 40.56 45.26 -44.83
CA LYS A 538 41.57 45.81 -43.91
C LYS A 538 42.95 45.69 -44.52
N ASN A 539 43.60 46.83 -44.73
CA ASN A 539 45.01 46.96 -45.14
C ASN A 539 45.44 46.14 -46.39
N LEU A 540 44.51 45.83 -47.30
CA LEU A 540 44.72 44.95 -48.46
C LEU A 540 45.17 43.51 -48.09
N GLN A 541 44.76 42.99 -46.92
CA GLN A 541 45.17 41.67 -46.42
C GLN A 541 44.00 40.70 -46.20
N TYR A 542 42.92 41.17 -45.56
CA TYR A 542 41.73 40.37 -45.25
C TYR A 542 40.47 41.24 -45.29
N PHE A 543 39.31 40.58 -45.35
CA PHE A 543 38.01 41.22 -45.08
C PHE A 543 37.54 40.86 -43.67
N GLU A 544 36.99 41.84 -42.95
CA GLU A 544 36.54 41.71 -41.56
C GLU A 544 35.05 42.03 -41.43
N ALA A 545 34.30 41.19 -40.71
CA ALA A 545 32.91 41.43 -40.33
C ALA A 545 32.66 40.99 -38.88
N THR A 546 31.83 41.74 -38.16
CA THR A 546 31.51 41.47 -36.75
C THR A 546 29.99 41.47 -36.52
N GLY A 547 29.56 40.84 -35.42
CA GLY A 547 28.15 40.76 -35.04
C GLY A 547 27.98 40.00 -33.73
N GLU A 548 26.75 39.60 -33.40
CA GLU A 548 26.44 38.81 -32.20
C GLU A 548 25.53 37.64 -32.57
N ILE A 549 25.66 36.50 -31.87
CA ILE A 549 24.66 35.44 -31.96
C ILE A 549 23.34 35.87 -31.28
N ASN A 550 22.22 35.29 -31.72
CA ASN A 550 20.96 35.39 -30.97
C ASN A 550 21.18 34.89 -29.52
N PRO A 551 20.83 35.66 -28.47
CA PRO A 551 21.05 35.24 -27.09
C PRO A 551 20.33 33.94 -26.76
N ILE A 552 20.91 33.14 -25.87
CA ILE A 552 20.37 31.85 -25.45
C ILE A 552 19.98 31.95 -23.97
N THR A 553 18.70 31.74 -23.67
CA THR A 553 18.27 31.49 -22.29
C THR A 553 18.68 30.07 -21.89
N VAL A 554 19.30 29.94 -20.73
CA VAL A 554 19.61 28.68 -20.07
C VAL A 554 18.84 28.61 -18.77
N THR A 555 18.22 27.47 -18.48
CA THR A 555 17.43 27.24 -17.27
C THR A 555 17.91 25.94 -16.64
N ASP A 556 18.28 25.97 -15.36
CA ASP A 556 18.49 24.75 -14.58
C ASP A 556 17.72 24.86 -13.26
N THR A 557 16.72 24.00 -13.10
CA THR A 557 15.91 23.88 -11.87
C THR A 557 16.17 22.56 -11.15
N ARG A 558 17.09 21.71 -11.65
CA ARG A 558 17.31 20.35 -11.15
C ARG A 558 17.71 20.33 -9.69
N ALA A 559 17.11 19.39 -8.95
CA ALA A 559 17.40 19.21 -7.53
C ALA A 559 18.89 18.94 -7.26
N SER A 560 19.51 18.13 -8.12
CA SER A 560 20.91 17.69 -8.04
C SER A 560 21.96 18.79 -8.17
N LYS A 561 21.61 19.96 -8.75
CA LYS A 561 22.57 21.02 -9.13
C LYS A 561 23.76 20.47 -9.96
N ALA A 562 23.54 19.42 -10.74
CA ALA A 562 24.58 18.77 -11.52
C ALA A 562 25.18 19.72 -12.57
N ALA A 563 26.44 19.53 -12.93
CA ALA A 563 27.11 20.42 -13.88
C ALA A 563 26.42 20.41 -15.26
N TRP A 564 26.54 21.50 -16.00
CA TRP A 564 26.08 21.58 -17.38
C TRP A 564 27.02 22.41 -18.25
N SER A 565 26.99 22.17 -19.56
CA SER A 565 27.72 22.99 -20.54
C SER A 565 26.95 23.13 -21.86
N ILE A 566 27.14 24.26 -22.52
CA ILE A 566 26.72 24.52 -23.89
C ILE A 566 27.98 24.85 -24.70
N SER A 567 28.13 24.15 -25.81
CA SER A 567 29.21 24.34 -26.78
C SER A 567 28.63 24.59 -28.17
N ALA A 568 29.43 25.16 -29.07
CA ALA A 568 29.05 25.32 -30.46
C ALA A 568 30.21 25.06 -31.42
N SER A 569 29.85 24.72 -32.65
CA SER A 569 30.75 24.66 -33.81
C SER A 569 30.03 25.19 -35.05
N VAL A 570 30.77 25.59 -36.07
CA VAL A 570 30.26 26.18 -37.30
C VAL A 570 30.73 25.33 -38.48
N GLY A 571 29.82 24.98 -39.38
CA GLY A 571 30.16 24.34 -40.66
C GLY A 571 30.69 25.36 -41.68
N ASP A 572 31.39 24.89 -42.71
CA ASP A 572 32.00 25.78 -43.70
C ASP A 572 30.99 26.73 -44.38
N PHE A 573 31.50 27.91 -44.75
CA PHE A 573 30.71 28.99 -45.33
C PHE A 573 30.57 28.78 -46.83
N VAL A 574 29.33 28.67 -47.34
CA VAL A 574 29.04 28.31 -48.74
C VAL A 574 28.24 29.40 -49.46
N ASP A 575 28.63 29.71 -50.71
CA ASP A 575 27.86 30.48 -51.69
C ASP A 575 27.87 29.76 -53.05
N GLY A 576 26.83 28.96 -53.32
CA GLY A 576 26.71 28.15 -54.52
C GLY A 576 27.73 27.01 -54.57
N GLN A 577 28.79 27.17 -55.37
CA GLN A 577 29.92 26.23 -55.45
C GLN A 577 31.19 26.79 -54.79
N LYS A 578 31.16 28.04 -54.30
CA LYS A 578 32.28 28.66 -53.58
C LYS A 578 32.16 28.31 -52.10
N THR A 579 33.29 28.07 -51.45
CA THR A 579 33.35 27.76 -50.02
C THR A 579 34.57 28.41 -49.36
N PHE A 580 34.50 28.69 -48.07
CA PHE A 580 35.67 28.92 -47.22
C PHE A 580 35.49 28.27 -45.84
N GLU A 581 36.62 27.90 -45.23
CA GLU A 581 36.63 27.11 -43.99
C GLU A 581 36.05 27.89 -42.79
N ALA A 582 35.24 27.24 -41.97
CA ALA A 582 34.64 27.83 -40.77
C ALA A 582 35.66 28.36 -39.74
N LYS A 583 36.93 27.94 -39.85
CA LYS A 583 38.01 28.37 -38.95
C LYS A 583 38.23 29.88 -38.94
N TYR A 584 37.85 30.56 -40.02
CA TYR A 584 37.98 32.01 -40.15
C TYR A 584 37.04 32.81 -39.24
N LEU A 585 36.04 32.16 -38.63
CA LEU A 585 35.17 32.74 -37.61
C LEU A 585 35.73 32.43 -36.20
N GLY A 586 36.00 33.48 -35.43
CA GLY A 586 36.22 33.46 -33.99
C GLY A 586 35.01 34.01 -33.22
N TRP A 587 35.06 33.93 -31.90
CA TRP A 587 34.05 34.52 -31.01
C TRP A 587 34.56 34.91 -29.62
N THR A 588 33.79 35.73 -28.91
CA THR A 588 33.97 36.02 -27.47
C THR A 588 32.67 35.73 -26.72
N PRO A 589 32.55 34.58 -26.03
CA PRO A 589 31.39 34.27 -25.21
C PRO A 589 31.19 35.25 -24.05
N LYS A 590 29.93 35.53 -23.71
CA LYS A 590 29.53 36.44 -22.62
C LYS A 590 28.26 35.96 -21.91
N VAL A 591 28.17 36.26 -20.61
CA VAL A 591 26.91 36.14 -19.85
C VAL A 591 26.19 37.49 -19.98
N VAL A 592 25.03 37.48 -20.64
CA VAL A 592 24.19 38.67 -20.89
C VAL A 592 23.30 38.96 -19.68
N THR A 593 22.85 37.91 -18.97
CA THR A 593 22.08 38.03 -17.73
C THR A 593 22.48 36.90 -16.78
N PRO A 594 23.00 37.20 -15.56
CA PRO A 594 23.39 36.18 -14.60
C PRO A 594 22.21 35.30 -14.17
N GLY A 595 22.45 33.99 -14.06
CA GLY A 595 21.48 32.99 -13.62
C GLY A 595 21.90 31.58 -14.01
N ALA A 596 21.23 30.56 -13.46
CA ALA A 596 21.57 29.14 -13.65
C ALA A 596 23.06 28.77 -13.38
N GLY A 597 23.79 29.61 -12.63
CA GLY A 597 25.24 29.46 -12.43
C GLY A 597 26.10 29.66 -13.68
N ALA A 598 25.56 30.25 -14.75
CA ALA A 598 26.23 30.35 -16.05
C ALA A 598 27.55 31.13 -15.97
N VAL A 599 28.63 30.51 -16.46
CA VAL A 599 29.96 31.11 -16.68
C VAL A 599 30.24 31.10 -18.18
N ALA A 600 30.77 32.20 -18.73
CA ALA A 600 31.14 32.28 -20.15
C ALA A 600 32.35 31.39 -20.49
N GLY A 601 32.36 30.84 -21.71
CA GLY A 601 33.53 30.16 -22.28
C GLY A 601 34.68 31.13 -22.57
N ALA A 602 35.87 30.58 -22.84
CA ALA A 602 37.02 31.38 -23.25
C ALA A 602 36.83 31.96 -24.66
N ALA A 603 37.36 33.17 -24.89
CA ALA A 603 37.42 33.75 -26.23
C ALA A 603 38.28 32.91 -27.18
N VAL A 604 37.88 32.85 -28.45
CA VAL A 604 38.53 32.08 -29.50
C VAL A 604 38.74 33.01 -30.70
N GLY A 605 40.00 33.30 -31.03
CA GLY A 605 40.32 34.15 -32.18
C GLY A 605 40.02 33.48 -33.52
N SER A 606 39.96 34.29 -34.58
CA SER A 606 39.88 33.79 -35.95
C SER A 606 41.12 32.97 -36.32
N GLY A 607 40.92 31.84 -37.00
CA GLY A 607 41.98 31.03 -37.62
C GLY A 607 42.75 31.72 -38.76
N TYR A 608 42.39 32.96 -39.12
CA TYR A 608 43.27 33.84 -39.90
C TYR A 608 44.52 34.25 -39.11
N ASP A 609 44.33 34.60 -37.83
CA ASP A 609 45.41 34.98 -36.91
C ASP A 609 46.09 33.73 -36.29
N GLY A 610 45.42 32.58 -36.32
CA GLY A 610 45.98 31.26 -36.02
C GLY A 610 45.01 30.31 -35.31
N GLY A 611 45.15 29.01 -35.55
CA GLY A 611 44.29 27.96 -34.97
C GLY A 611 43.01 27.70 -35.77
N ASP A 612 42.06 27.01 -35.13
CA ASP A 612 40.89 26.42 -35.84
C ASP A 612 39.59 27.23 -35.70
N GLY A 613 39.60 28.39 -35.03
CA GLY A 613 38.38 29.19 -34.79
C GLY A 613 37.21 28.35 -34.26
N LEU A 614 36.05 28.48 -34.92
CA LEU A 614 34.82 27.70 -34.66
C LEU A 614 34.62 26.48 -35.58
N SER A 615 35.60 26.05 -36.39
CA SER A 615 35.45 24.81 -37.20
C SER A 615 35.43 23.53 -36.36
N THR A 616 35.76 23.62 -35.07
CA THR A 616 35.67 22.55 -34.08
C THR A 616 34.95 23.07 -32.84
N SER A 617 34.37 22.17 -32.03
CA SER A 617 33.52 22.59 -30.90
C SER A 617 34.29 23.44 -29.86
N ARG A 618 33.63 24.52 -29.40
CA ARG A 618 34.11 25.46 -28.39
C ARG A 618 33.04 25.71 -27.34
N SER A 619 33.43 25.88 -26.09
CA SER A 619 32.49 26.21 -25.01
C SER A 619 31.91 27.62 -25.21
N LEU A 620 30.58 27.72 -25.17
CA LEU A 620 29.85 28.99 -25.08
C LEU A 620 29.64 29.36 -23.61
N SER A 621 29.15 28.41 -22.81
CA SER A 621 28.92 28.59 -21.38
C SER A 621 28.85 27.27 -20.63
N SER A 622 29.07 27.30 -19.32
CA SER A 622 28.91 26.15 -18.42
C SER A 622 28.61 26.60 -17.00
N ALA A 623 28.01 25.72 -16.19
CA ALA A 623 27.95 25.87 -14.74
C ALA A 623 28.58 24.65 -14.03
N PRO A 624 29.27 24.86 -12.90
CA PRO A 624 29.85 23.78 -12.11
C PRO A 624 28.77 22.97 -11.36
N LEU A 625 29.19 21.82 -10.79
CA LEU A 625 28.39 21.10 -9.80
C LEU A 625 28.12 22.01 -8.58
N GLY A 626 26.89 22.00 -8.08
CA GLY A 626 26.48 22.76 -6.89
C GLY A 626 26.02 24.20 -7.18
N HIS A 627 25.95 24.61 -8.45
CA HIS A 627 25.56 25.95 -8.88
C HIS A 627 24.15 26.38 -8.44
N ASP A 628 23.83 27.67 -8.58
CA ASP A 628 22.52 28.22 -8.22
C ASP A 628 21.47 28.01 -9.32
N ARG A 629 20.35 27.38 -8.92
CA ARG A 629 19.20 27.12 -9.80
C ARG A 629 18.56 28.42 -10.27
N GLY A 630 17.96 28.40 -11.45
CA GLY A 630 17.22 29.52 -12.03
C GLY A 630 17.39 29.58 -13.54
N ALA A 631 17.20 30.78 -14.11
CA ALA A 631 17.41 31.04 -15.53
C ALA A 631 18.40 32.20 -15.73
N GLY A 632 19.29 32.07 -16.71
CA GLY A 632 20.25 33.09 -17.14
C GLY A 632 20.26 33.22 -18.67
N VAL A 633 20.96 34.23 -19.19
CA VAL A 633 21.09 34.45 -20.65
C VAL A 633 22.55 34.55 -21.03
N VAL A 634 22.95 33.82 -22.06
CA VAL A 634 24.32 33.78 -22.59
C VAL A 634 24.34 34.16 -24.08
N GLY A 635 25.47 34.64 -24.57
CA GLY A 635 25.66 35.03 -25.96
C GLY A 635 27.14 35.02 -26.33
N ALA A 636 27.47 35.47 -27.54
CA ALA A 636 28.85 35.62 -27.99
C ALA A 636 28.94 36.70 -29.07
N ASP A 637 29.98 37.51 -28.98
CA ASP A 637 30.41 38.43 -30.04
C ASP A 637 31.17 37.63 -31.10
N LEU A 638 30.92 37.90 -32.38
CA LEU A 638 31.49 37.18 -33.53
C LEU A 638 32.53 38.03 -34.26
N ASP A 639 33.65 37.42 -34.64
CA ASP A 639 34.76 38.04 -35.38
C ASP A 639 35.14 37.16 -36.59
N LEU A 640 34.75 37.58 -37.80
CA LEU A 640 35.03 36.87 -39.04
C LEU A 640 36.12 37.59 -39.83
N LYS A 641 37.27 36.93 -40.01
CA LYS A 641 38.39 37.42 -40.84
C LYS A 641 38.69 36.44 -41.96
N ILE A 642 38.34 36.81 -43.19
CA ILE A 642 38.54 35.96 -44.37
C ILE A 642 39.70 36.48 -45.23
N PRO A 643 40.55 35.59 -45.79
CA PRO A 643 41.61 36.00 -46.71
C PRO A 643 41.07 36.82 -47.89
N ASN A 644 41.82 37.83 -48.34
CA ASN A 644 41.44 38.64 -49.49
C ASN A 644 41.43 37.88 -50.85
N THR A 645 41.83 36.60 -50.85
CA THR A 645 41.77 35.69 -52.00
C THR A 645 40.43 34.97 -52.16
N ILE A 646 39.48 35.13 -51.23
CA ILE A 646 38.15 34.54 -51.33
C ILE A 646 37.28 35.33 -52.32
N ASP A 647 36.65 34.62 -53.26
CA ASP A 647 35.76 35.21 -54.26
C ASP A 647 34.59 35.98 -53.61
N LYS A 648 34.16 37.09 -54.25
CA LYS A 648 32.98 37.83 -53.79
C LYS A 648 31.73 36.94 -53.78
N GLY A 649 30.97 36.94 -52.68
CA GLY A 649 29.78 36.12 -52.54
C GLY A 649 28.89 36.46 -51.34
N SER A 650 27.77 35.76 -51.23
CA SER A 650 26.80 35.85 -50.12
C SER A 650 26.79 34.55 -49.32
N TYR A 651 27.92 34.29 -48.65
CA TYR A 651 28.18 33.03 -47.96
C TYR A 651 27.30 32.81 -46.73
N ARG A 652 26.95 31.54 -46.47
CA ARG A 652 26.17 31.11 -45.31
C ARG A 652 26.78 29.88 -44.66
N ALA A 653 26.67 29.80 -43.34
CA ALA A 653 27.11 28.67 -42.52
C ALA A 653 26.02 28.33 -41.47
N THR A 654 26.11 27.15 -40.87
CA THR A 654 25.24 26.74 -39.76
C THR A 654 26.04 26.67 -38.47
N LEU A 655 25.60 27.43 -37.45
CA LEU A 655 26.05 27.29 -36.07
C LEU A 655 25.27 26.15 -35.41
N THR A 656 25.98 25.10 -35.01
CA THR A 656 25.40 23.94 -34.30
C THR A 656 25.70 24.06 -32.81
N LEU A 657 24.65 24.19 -32.00
CA LEU A 657 24.72 24.22 -30.54
C LEU A 657 24.57 22.80 -29.98
N THR A 658 25.38 22.44 -28.98
CA THR A 658 25.31 21.17 -28.26
C THR A 658 25.33 21.44 -26.76
N ALA A 659 24.29 21.01 -26.07
CA ALA A 659 24.18 21.11 -24.62
C ALA A 659 24.37 19.73 -23.96
N LEU A 660 25.07 19.70 -22.84
CA LEU A 660 25.32 18.52 -22.02
C LEU A 660 24.90 18.82 -20.58
N ALA A 661 24.03 17.98 -20.05
CA ALA A 661 23.65 17.96 -18.64
C ALA A 661 24.29 16.72 -18.00
N GLY A 662 25.11 16.92 -16.96
CA GLY A 662 25.66 15.84 -16.14
C GLY A 662 24.76 15.45 -14.97
#